data_AF-A0A7K0S5H8-F1
#
_entry.id   AF-A0A7K0S5H8-F1
#
_cell.length_a   1.000
_cell.length_b   1.000
_cell.length_c   1.000
_cell.angle_alpha   90.00
_cell.angle_beta   90.00
_cell.angle_gamma   90.00
#
_symmetry.space_group_name_H-M   'P 1'
#
loop_
_entity.id
_entity.type
_entity.pdbx_description
1 polymer ?
#
loop_
_entity_poly.entity_id
_entity_poly.type
_entity_poly.pdbx_seq_one_letter_code
_entity_poly.pdbx_strand_id
1 'polypeptide(L)'
;MTTDSKCPYVPGKQGNEARTNREWWPNQLNLKVLQQNSPAADPMGKKFDYEKEFNSLDLKALKRDVEKLMTTSQEWWPADYGHYGPFFIRMAWHSAGTYRTSDGRGGGGAGMQRFAPLNSWPDNVNLDKARRLLWPIKQKYGKKISWADLMIFAGNCAIESMGLKTFGFGGGRVDVWEPDETYWGKEAEWLADERYSGDRDLENPLAAVQMGLIYVNPEGPNGKPDILASAKDIRETFARMAMDDEETVALIAGGHTFGKAHGAGDPSKYVGAEPEGASIEEMGLGWKNTLGKGNGAETISSGLEGAWTPTPTKWDNTYFKTLFAYEWEQTKSPAGATQWVPKDGAATNAVPDAHIKGKTHAPVMFTTDLALRTDPAYEKISRDFLANPSKFADAFARAWFKLTHRDMGPVTRYLGPLVPKEELIWQDPTPKAPKKLVGDKDIAALKKKILASGLSISQLVTTAWASASTYRGTDKRGGANGARIRLEPQRGWAVNNPKELEKVLKVFEKIQKDFNKGSKHISLADLIVLGGSAAIEEAAKKAGQKVTVPFEPGRTDANQKQTDVNSFAVLEPKSDGFRNFYNDAHKTPAEYLLVDRAALLTLTPPEMTVLVGGLRVLGANTGGSKLGVLTKKSEILTNDFFVNLLDMNISWAPKDKNAEEFAAHDHKSGKVVWNATRADLVFGSNSQLRAIAEVYASSDAKKKFVKDFVDAWVKVMELDRFDLV
;
A
#
# COMPACT_ATOMS: atom_id res chain seq x y z
N MET A 1 -4.74 19.10 46.39
CA MET A 1 -4.51 17.98 47.31
C MET A 1 -5.47 16.88 46.94
N THR A 2 -4.97 15.73 46.51
CA THR A 2 -5.50 14.42 46.88
C THR A 2 -4.29 13.52 47.03
N THR A 3 -4.09 13.12 48.27
CA THR A 3 -3.06 12.21 48.77
C THR A 3 -3.45 10.79 48.43
N ASP A 4 -2.53 10.00 47.85
CA ASP A 4 -2.60 8.56 48.01
C ASP A 4 -1.23 7.99 48.37
N SER A 5 -1.28 7.24 49.46
CA SER A 5 -0.18 6.74 50.27
C SER A 5 0.57 5.63 49.53
N LYS A 6 1.88 5.79 49.38
CA LYS A 6 2.80 4.77 48.89
C LYS A 6 2.92 3.63 49.92
N CYS A 7 2.38 2.45 49.60
CA CYS A 7 2.79 1.19 50.22
C CYS A 7 4.05 0.67 49.49
N PRO A 8 5.17 0.39 50.17
CA PRO A 8 6.44 0.03 49.52
C PRO A 8 6.53 -1.43 49.06
N TYR A 9 5.45 -2.21 49.11
CA TYR A 9 5.39 -3.55 48.50
C TYR A 9 3.93 -3.93 48.19
N VAL A 10 3.57 -3.97 46.90
CA VAL A 10 2.30 -4.53 46.41
C VAL A 10 2.65 -5.79 45.60
N PRO A 11 2.09 -6.98 45.91
CA PRO A 11 2.22 -8.15 45.05
C PRO A 11 1.58 -7.82 43.70
N GLY A 12 2.35 -7.96 42.61
CA GLY A 12 2.02 -7.36 41.32
C GLY A 12 0.67 -7.78 40.75
N LYS A 13 -0.21 -6.80 40.53
CA LYS A 13 -1.28 -6.89 39.53
C LYS A 13 -0.63 -7.01 38.15
N GLN A 14 -0.31 -8.22 37.71
CA GLN A 14 0.07 -8.50 36.32
C GLN A 14 -1.19 -8.51 35.44
N GLY A 15 -1.79 -7.35 35.19
CA GLY A 15 -2.90 -7.21 34.26
C GLY A 15 -2.83 -5.87 33.55
N ASN A 16 -2.59 -5.88 32.23
CA ASN A 16 -2.71 -4.79 31.24
C ASN A 16 -2.17 -3.37 31.53
N GLU A 17 -1.60 -3.07 32.70
CA GLU A 17 -1.08 -1.74 33.08
C GLU A 17 0.44 -1.57 32.84
N ALA A 18 1.09 -2.53 32.18
CA ALA A 18 2.52 -2.43 31.88
C ALA A 18 2.74 -1.38 30.77
N ARG A 19 3.29 -0.22 31.16
CA ARG A 19 3.68 0.82 30.19
C ARG A 19 4.69 0.28 29.18
N THR A 20 4.43 0.53 27.91
CA THR A 20 5.29 0.19 26.78
C THR A 20 6.46 1.17 26.67
N ASN A 21 7.56 0.78 26.02
CA ASN A 21 8.69 1.69 25.76
C ASN A 21 8.27 2.94 24.98
N ARG A 22 7.27 2.85 24.09
CA ARG A 22 6.76 3.99 23.33
C ARG A 22 6.05 5.02 24.22
N GLU A 23 5.41 4.58 25.31
CA GLU A 23 4.79 5.51 26.27
C GLU A 23 5.85 6.24 27.12
N TRP A 24 6.96 5.57 27.43
CA TRP A 24 8.10 6.22 28.11
C TRP A 24 8.88 7.15 27.18
N TRP A 25 9.05 6.75 25.92
CA TRP A 25 9.80 7.49 24.89
C TRP A 25 8.97 7.62 23.61
N PRO A 26 8.04 8.60 23.54
CA PRO A 26 7.13 8.76 22.39
C PRO A 26 7.83 8.98 21.05
N ASN A 27 9.03 9.57 21.08
CA ASN A 27 9.88 9.83 19.90
C ASN A 27 10.88 8.69 19.63
N GLN A 28 10.68 7.51 20.22
CA GLN A 28 11.51 6.35 19.92
C GLN A 28 11.19 5.84 18.51
N LEU A 29 12.23 5.66 17.69
CA LEU A 29 12.11 5.12 16.33
C LEU A 29 11.45 3.74 16.34
N ASN A 30 10.37 3.58 15.56
CA ASN A 30 9.60 2.34 15.48
C ASN A 30 10.20 1.36 14.46
N LEU A 31 10.89 0.32 14.92
CA LEU A 31 11.45 -0.71 14.05
C LEU A 31 10.50 -1.89 13.79
N LYS A 32 9.30 -1.92 14.40
CA LYS A 32 8.33 -3.01 14.20
C LYS A 32 7.89 -3.14 12.75
N VAL A 33 7.82 -2.02 12.03
CA VAL A 33 7.49 -1.99 10.60
C VAL A 33 8.46 -2.83 9.74
N LEU A 34 9.70 -3.06 10.20
CA LEU A 34 10.70 -3.90 9.52
C LEU A 34 10.63 -5.38 9.92
N GLN A 35 9.72 -5.74 10.83
CA GLN A 35 9.55 -7.10 11.35
C GLN A 35 8.20 -7.71 10.97
N GLN A 36 7.38 -6.97 10.23
CA GLN A 36 6.06 -7.41 9.76
C GLN A 36 6.15 -8.65 8.89
N ASN A 37 5.11 -9.49 8.97
CA ASN A 37 4.97 -10.73 8.21
C ASN A 37 6.17 -11.67 8.44
N SER A 38 6.69 -11.67 9.67
CA SER A 38 7.77 -12.57 10.06
C SER A 38 7.38 -14.02 9.74
N PRO A 39 8.30 -14.83 9.16
CA PRO A 39 8.05 -16.27 8.96
C PRO A 39 7.71 -17.03 10.26
N ALA A 40 7.98 -16.45 11.43
CA ALA A 40 7.61 -17.01 12.72
C ALA A 40 6.11 -16.82 13.07
N ALA A 41 5.46 -15.80 12.51
CA ALA A 41 4.04 -15.54 12.69
C ALA A 41 3.15 -16.28 11.67
N ASP A 42 3.74 -16.83 10.61
CA ASP A 42 3.02 -17.52 9.53
C ASP A 42 2.73 -19.00 9.87
N PRO A 43 1.45 -19.40 10.07
CA PRO A 43 1.05 -20.78 10.34
C PRO A 43 1.13 -21.70 9.13
N MET A 44 1.32 -21.19 7.90
CA MET A 44 1.37 -22.02 6.69
C MET A 44 2.72 -22.73 6.51
N GLY A 45 3.76 -22.17 7.13
CA GLY A 45 5.13 -22.71 7.12
C GLY A 45 5.92 -22.38 5.85
N LYS A 46 7.25 -22.41 5.97
CA LYS A 46 8.22 -21.93 4.97
C LYS A 46 8.14 -22.55 3.56
N LYS A 47 7.45 -23.69 3.39
CA LYS A 47 7.31 -24.40 2.10
C LYS A 47 5.96 -24.15 1.42
N PHE A 48 5.11 -23.33 2.03
CA PHE A 48 3.81 -22.99 1.46
C PHE A 48 4.00 -22.12 0.21
N ASP A 49 3.30 -22.49 -0.86
CA ASP A 49 3.31 -21.82 -2.15
C ASP A 49 1.84 -21.57 -2.51
N TYR A 50 1.40 -20.32 -2.36
CA TYR A 50 0.02 -19.95 -2.59
C TYR A 50 -0.35 -20.03 -4.07
N GLU A 51 0.57 -19.73 -4.98
CA GLU A 51 0.31 -19.78 -6.41
C GLU A 51 -0.04 -21.21 -6.84
N LYS A 52 0.77 -22.18 -6.40
CA LYS A 52 0.50 -23.60 -6.65
C LYS A 52 -0.86 -24.04 -6.10
N GLU A 53 -1.20 -23.61 -4.89
CA GLU A 53 -2.45 -23.99 -4.23
C GLU A 53 -3.67 -23.35 -4.93
N PHE A 54 -3.57 -22.06 -5.28
CA PHE A 54 -4.61 -21.35 -6.04
C PHE A 54 -4.80 -21.93 -7.43
N ASN A 55 -3.74 -22.28 -8.15
CA ASN A 55 -3.83 -22.92 -9.47
C ASN A 55 -4.52 -24.30 -9.41
N SER A 56 -4.61 -24.92 -8.23
CA SER A 56 -5.35 -26.17 -8.01
C SER A 56 -6.82 -25.98 -7.60
N LEU A 57 -7.29 -24.74 -7.51
CA LEU A 57 -8.66 -24.37 -7.14
C LEU A 57 -9.61 -24.53 -8.33
N ASP A 58 -10.77 -25.18 -8.11
CA ASP A 58 -11.87 -25.10 -9.06
C ASP A 58 -12.60 -23.76 -8.87
N LEU A 59 -12.15 -22.74 -9.62
CA LEU A 59 -12.70 -21.39 -9.56
C LEU A 59 -14.18 -21.34 -10.00
N LYS A 60 -14.63 -22.25 -10.87
CA LYS A 60 -16.04 -22.35 -11.27
C LYS A 60 -16.90 -22.88 -10.13
N ALA A 61 -16.41 -23.87 -9.39
CA ALA A 61 -17.09 -24.36 -8.18
C ALA A 61 -17.14 -23.28 -7.10
N LEU A 62 -16.02 -22.58 -6.87
CA LEU A 62 -15.99 -21.48 -5.90
C LEU A 62 -17.04 -20.41 -6.26
N LYS A 63 -17.09 -19.99 -7.52
CA LYS A 63 -18.09 -19.03 -8.00
C LYS A 63 -19.52 -19.48 -7.70
N ARG A 64 -19.87 -20.73 -8.05
CA ARG A 64 -21.22 -21.27 -7.80
C ARG A 64 -21.59 -21.25 -6.32
N ASP A 65 -20.65 -21.61 -5.44
CA ASP A 65 -20.91 -21.62 -4.00
C ASP A 65 -21.08 -20.20 -3.42
N VAL A 66 -20.27 -19.24 -3.88
CA VAL A 66 -20.37 -17.83 -3.49
C VAL A 66 -21.68 -17.22 -3.99
N GLU A 67 -22.07 -17.46 -5.25
CA GLU A 67 -23.37 -17.01 -5.79
C GLU A 67 -24.56 -17.65 -5.07
N LYS A 68 -24.46 -18.94 -4.71
CA LYS A 68 -25.48 -19.61 -3.90
C LYS A 68 -25.61 -18.97 -2.52
N LEU A 69 -24.48 -18.66 -1.85
CA LEU A 69 -24.48 -17.98 -0.56
C LEU A 69 -25.22 -16.64 -0.63
N MET A 70 -25.09 -15.88 -1.72
CA MET A 70 -25.73 -14.56 -1.86
C MET A 70 -27.24 -14.60 -1.65
N THR A 71 -27.90 -15.68 -2.03
CA THR A 71 -29.35 -15.84 -1.90
C THR A 71 -29.75 -16.82 -0.79
N THR A 72 -28.78 -17.31 -0.01
CA THR A 72 -29.02 -18.18 1.15
C THR A 72 -28.98 -17.34 2.43
N SER A 73 -30.05 -16.57 2.67
CA SER A 73 -30.18 -15.70 3.84
C SER A 73 -30.01 -16.48 5.16
N GLN A 74 -29.24 -15.90 6.09
CA GLN A 74 -28.97 -16.44 7.42
C GLN A 74 -29.81 -15.70 8.47
N GLU A 75 -30.42 -16.41 9.41
CA GLU A 75 -31.29 -15.81 10.43
C GLU A 75 -30.56 -14.80 11.34
N TRP A 76 -29.28 -15.05 11.63
CA TRP A 76 -28.47 -14.17 12.47
C TRP A 76 -28.08 -12.86 11.76
N TRP A 77 -28.19 -12.79 10.43
CA TRP A 77 -28.00 -11.57 9.65
C TRP A 77 -28.77 -11.61 8.34
N PRO A 78 -30.10 -11.37 8.35
CA PRO A 78 -30.94 -11.56 7.17
C PRO A 78 -30.50 -10.71 5.96
N ALA A 79 -30.51 -11.28 4.77
CA ALA A 79 -30.16 -10.58 3.54
C ALA A 79 -31.21 -9.53 3.14
N ASP A 80 -30.79 -8.28 2.95
CA ASP A 80 -31.63 -7.26 2.33
C ASP A 80 -32.12 -7.73 0.97
N TYR A 81 -33.41 -7.58 0.69
CA TYR A 81 -34.04 -7.98 -0.58
C TYR A 81 -33.83 -9.47 -0.93
N GLY A 82 -33.45 -10.30 0.06
CA GLY A 82 -33.08 -11.70 -0.16
C GLY A 82 -31.73 -11.89 -0.87
N HIS A 83 -30.86 -10.88 -0.94
CA HIS A 83 -29.59 -10.95 -1.66
C HIS A 83 -28.44 -10.21 -0.95
N TYR A 84 -27.37 -10.92 -0.54
CA TYR A 84 -26.17 -10.32 0.08
C TYR A 84 -25.23 -9.61 -0.90
N GLY A 85 -25.49 -9.67 -2.21
CA GLY A 85 -24.64 -9.08 -3.24
C GLY A 85 -24.17 -7.65 -2.92
N PRO A 86 -25.07 -6.69 -2.65
CA PRO A 86 -24.65 -5.32 -2.33
C PRO A 86 -23.74 -5.24 -1.10
N PHE A 87 -23.96 -6.10 -0.10
CA PHE A 87 -23.16 -6.15 1.11
C PHE A 87 -21.73 -6.66 0.83
N PHE A 88 -21.58 -7.66 -0.07
CA PHE A 88 -20.28 -8.13 -0.52
C PHE A 88 -19.56 -7.14 -1.46
N ILE A 89 -20.31 -6.36 -2.25
CA ILE A 89 -19.73 -5.24 -3.02
C ILE A 89 -19.11 -4.21 -2.06
N ARG A 90 -19.86 -3.79 -1.03
CA ARG A 90 -19.32 -2.87 -0.01
C ARG A 90 -18.09 -3.47 0.69
N MET A 91 -18.13 -4.74 1.07
CA MET A 91 -16.97 -5.40 1.71
C MET A 91 -15.72 -5.36 0.81
N ALA A 92 -15.85 -5.70 -0.47
CA ALA A 92 -14.75 -5.68 -1.42
C ALA A 92 -14.27 -4.25 -1.71
N TRP A 93 -15.20 -3.29 -1.86
CA TRP A 93 -14.92 -1.85 -1.98
C TRP A 93 -14.09 -1.36 -0.80
N HIS A 94 -14.52 -1.60 0.44
CA HIS A 94 -13.80 -1.18 1.65
C HIS A 94 -12.49 -1.93 1.84
N SER A 95 -12.38 -3.17 1.37
CA SER A 95 -11.11 -3.90 1.44
C SER A 95 -10.08 -3.28 0.51
N ALA A 96 -10.45 -2.91 -0.71
CA ALA A 96 -9.55 -2.30 -1.69
C ALA A 96 -9.39 -0.78 -1.50
N GLY A 97 -10.38 -0.14 -0.90
CA GLY A 97 -10.57 1.31 -0.83
C GLY A 97 -9.65 2.04 0.14
N THR A 98 -8.79 1.36 0.90
CA THR A 98 -7.84 2.04 1.81
C THR A 98 -6.50 2.39 1.15
N TYR A 99 -6.29 1.98 -0.11
CA TYR A 99 -5.03 2.16 -0.83
C TYR A 99 -4.67 3.62 -1.08
N ARG A 100 -3.38 3.96 -1.05
CA ARG A 100 -2.91 5.32 -1.34
C ARG A 100 -1.69 5.30 -2.25
N THR A 101 -1.65 6.21 -3.22
CA THR A 101 -0.59 6.25 -4.23
C THR A 101 0.76 6.66 -3.68
N SER A 102 0.81 7.50 -2.66
CA SER A 102 2.03 8.07 -2.09
C SER A 102 3.01 7.01 -1.57
N ASP A 103 2.51 5.98 -0.90
CA ASP A 103 3.33 4.91 -0.31
C ASP A 103 2.86 3.49 -0.67
N GLY A 104 1.78 3.37 -1.45
CA GLY A 104 1.25 2.09 -1.90
C GLY A 104 0.63 1.24 -0.79
N ARG A 105 0.50 1.79 0.43
CA ARG A 105 -0.11 1.10 1.59
C ARG A 105 -1.63 1.12 1.51
N GLY A 106 -2.25 0.29 2.35
CA GLY A 106 -3.67 -0.03 2.25
C GLY A 106 -3.97 -0.95 1.06
N GLY A 107 -5.24 -1.06 0.70
CA GLY A 107 -5.68 -1.92 -0.39
C GLY A 107 -6.06 -3.34 0.06
N GLY A 108 -6.49 -4.13 -0.93
CA GLY A 108 -7.04 -5.47 -0.73
C GLY A 108 -6.00 -6.59 -0.75
N GLY A 109 -4.74 -6.28 -1.07
CA GLY A 109 -3.67 -7.21 -1.42
C GLY A 109 -3.21 -8.14 -0.30
N ALA A 110 -3.52 -7.82 0.95
CA ALA A 110 -3.14 -8.61 2.13
C ALA A 110 -4.34 -9.03 2.99
N GLY A 111 -5.56 -8.62 2.65
CA GLY A 111 -6.75 -8.94 3.45
C GLY A 111 -6.79 -8.28 4.83
N MET A 112 -6.16 -7.10 4.97
CA MET A 112 -6.02 -6.36 6.25
C MET A 112 -7.35 -5.98 6.91
N GLN A 113 -8.46 -5.95 6.18
CA GLN A 113 -9.79 -5.71 6.75
C GLN A 113 -10.18 -6.73 7.85
N ARG A 114 -9.46 -7.85 7.96
CA ARG A 114 -9.64 -8.85 9.02
C ARG A 114 -8.97 -8.49 10.36
N PHE A 115 -8.07 -7.52 10.36
CA PHE A 115 -7.26 -7.15 11.53
C PHE A 115 -7.50 -5.70 11.95
N ALA A 116 -7.13 -5.39 13.19
CA ALA A 116 -7.08 -4.01 13.67
C ALA A 116 -6.11 -3.15 12.83
N PRO A 117 -6.37 -1.83 12.69
CA PRO A 117 -7.56 -1.13 13.13
C PRO A 117 -8.73 -1.28 12.13
N LEU A 118 -8.49 -1.79 10.92
CA LEU A 118 -9.48 -1.78 9.83
C LEU A 118 -10.72 -2.62 10.15
N ASN A 119 -10.60 -3.71 10.88
CA ASN A 119 -11.74 -4.53 11.28
C ASN A 119 -12.75 -3.78 12.18
N SER A 120 -12.36 -2.62 12.73
CA SER A 120 -13.06 -1.86 13.76
C SER A 120 -13.25 -0.38 13.41
N TRP A 121 -12.81 0.06 12.23
CA TRP A 121 -13.12 1.40 11.74
C TRP A 121 -14.64 1.64 11.66
N PRO A 122 -15.14 2.85 12.02
CA PRO A 122 -16.55 3.19 11.91
C PRO A 122 -17.13 2.95 10.51
N ASP A 123 -16.36 3.23 9.46
CA ASP A 123 -16.82 3.02 8.08
C ASP A 123 -16.88 1.53 7.69
N ASN A 124 -16.27 0.64 8.49
CA ASN A 124 -16.33 -0.81 8.32
C ASN A 124 -17.38 -1.49 9.20
N VAL A 125 -18.26 -0.72 9.84
CA VAL A 125 -19.40 -1.24 10.62
C VAL A 125 -20.13 -2.34 9.86
N ASN A 126 -20.40 -3.43 10.58
CA ASN A 126 -21.04 -4.67 10.14
C ASN A 126 -20.29 -5.48 9.08
N LEU A 127 -19.14 -5.04 8.54
CA LEU A 127 -18.38 -5.86 7.59
C LEU A 127 -17.73 -7.10 8.25
N ASP A 128 -17.66 -7.15 9.59
CA ASP A 128 -17.42 -8.37 10.34
C ASP A 128 -18.46 -9.46 10.04
N LYS A 129 -19.74 -9.08 9.90
CA LYS A 129 -20.83 -9.98 9.48
C LYS A 129 -20.65 -10.43 8.04
N ALA A 130 -20.27 -9.54 7.12
CA ALA A 130 -20.00 -9.88 5.72
C ALA A 130 -18.87 -10.92 5.61
N ARG A 131 -17.75 -10.71 6.31
CA ARG A 131 -16.64 -11.67 6.35
C ARG A 131 -17.08 -12.99 6.99
N ARG A 132 -17.90 -12.95 8.05
CA ARG A 132 -18.43 -14.15 8.71
C ARG A 132 -19.33 -14.98 7.79
N LEU A 133 -20.14 -14.36 6.93
CA LEU A 133 -20.94 -15.07 5.93
C LEU A 133 -20.07 -15.88 4.95
N LEU A 134 -18.87 -15.40 4.62
CA LEU A 134 -17.93 -16.08 3.73
C LEU A 134 -17.08 -17.15 4.41
N TRP A 135 -17.10 -17.26 5.74
CA TRP A 135 -16.31 -18.25 6.47
C TRP A 135 -16.56 -19.70 6.01
N PRO A 136 -17.80 -20.19 5.82
CA PRO A 136 -18.04 -21.54 5.32
C PRO A 136 -17.40 -21.81 3.95
N ILE A 137 -17.32 -20.78 3.09
CA ILE A 137 -16.61 -20.87 1.81
C ILE A 137 -15.10 -20.99 2.04
N LYS A 138 -14.51 -20.10 2.84
CA LYS A 138 -13.09 -20.19 3.20
C LYS A 138 -12.74 -21.53 3.83
N GLN A 139 -13.60 -22.04 4.71
CA GLN A 139 -13.44 -23.33 5.37
C GLN A 139 -13.43 -24.48 4.36
N LYS A 140 -14.37 -24.48 3.40
CA LYS A 140 -14.48 -25.51 2.35
C LYS A 140 -13.25 -25.56 1.44
N TYR A 141 -12.74 -24.40 1.04
CA TYR A 141 -11.65 -24.31 0.06
C TYR A 141 -10.25 -24.20 0.69
N GLY A 142 -10.18 -23.95 2.00
CA GLY A 142 -8.95 -23.99 2.79
C GLY A 142 -7.86 -23.09 2.22
N LYS A 143 -6.65 -23.63 2.13
CA LYS A 143 -5.44 -22.91 1.66
C LYS A 143 -5.42 -22.54 0.18
N LYS A 144 -6.36 -23.09 -0.62
CA LYS A 144 -6.42 -22.84 -2.08
C LYS A 144 -6.98 -21.46 -2.43
N ILE A 145 -7.61 -20.78 -1.48
CA ILE A 145 -8.10 -19.41 -1.62
C ILE A 145 -7.76 -18.65 -0.33
N SER A 146 -7.04 -17.55 -0.44
CA SER A 146 -6.78 -16.64 0.66
C SER A 146 -8.04 -15.84 1.00
N TRP A 147 -8.11 -15.28 2.20
CA TRP A 147 -9.14 -14.32 2.52
C TRP A 147 -9.04 -13.06 1.68
N ALA A 148 -7.82 -12.59 1.40
CA ALA A 148 -7.57 -11.45 0.52
C ALA A 148 -8.22 -11.64 -0.87
N ASP A 149 -8.01 -12.79 -1.50
CA ASP A 149 -8.67 -13.10 -2.79
C ASP A 149 -10.17 -13.34 -2.63
N LEU A 150 -10.61 -14.06 -1.58
CA LEU A 150 -12.03 -14.40 -1.38
C LEU A 150 -12.91 -13.16 -1.19
N MET A 151 -12.44 -12.15 -0.45
CA MET A 151 -13.22 -10.92 -0.23
C MET A 151 -13.46 -10.17 -1.54
N ILE A 152 -12.44 -10.03 -2.37
CA ILE A 152 -12.55 -9.39 -3.69
C ILE A 152 -13.40 -10.24 -4.64
N PHE A 153 -13.16 -11.55 -4.66
CA PHE A 153 -13.89 -12.48 -5.52
C PHE A 153 -15.39 -12.48 -5.23
N ALA A 154 -15.78 -12.37 -3.96
CA ALA A 154 -17.18 -12.25 -3.55
C ALA A 154 -17.84 -10.97 -4.11
N GLY A 155 -17.14 -9.83 -4.07
CA GLY A 155 -17.61 -8.59 -4.70
C GLY A 155 -17.77 -8.70 -6.21
N ASN A 156 -16.81 -9.32 -6.91
CA ASN A 156 -16.93 -9.59 -8.35
C ASN A 156 -18.13 -10.49 -8.67
N CYS A 157 -18.28 -11.62 -7.96
CA CYS A 157 -19.42 -12.51 -8.15
C CYS A 157 -20.75 -11.78 -7.90
N ALA A 158 -20.77 -10.84 -6.93
CA ALA A 158 -21.98 -10.12 -6.58
C ALA A 158 -22.45 -9.23 -7.73
N ILE A 159 -21.54 -8.45 -8.31
CA ILE A 159 -21.79 -7.62 -9.49
C ILE A 159 -22.32 -8.49 -10.66
N GLU A 160 -21.68 -9.65 -10.91
CA GLU A 160 -22.08 -10.55 -11.99
C GLU A 160 -23.45 -11.20 -11.77
N SER A 161 -23.73 -11.69 -10.56
CA SER A 161 -25.02 -12.29 -10.21
C SER A 161 -26.20 -11.31 -10.30
N MET A 162 -25.92 -10.01 -10.12
CA MET A 162 -26.93 -8.94 -10.22
C MET A 162 -27.00 -8.33 -11.62
N GLY A 163 -26.28 -8.88 -12.61
CA GLY A 163 -26.52 -8.62 -14.03
C GLY A 163 -25.50 -7.75 -14.75
N LEU A 164 -24.34 -7.45 -14.14
CA LEU A 164 -23.23 -6.80 -14.85
C LEU A 164 -22.02 -7.71 -14.96
N LYS A 165 -21.58 -7.98 -16.18
CA LYS A 165 -20.33 -8.70 -16.41
C LYS A 165 -19.14 -7.83 -15.98
N THR A 166 -18.27 -8.35 -15.10
CA THR A 166 -17.04 -7.65 -14.71
C THR A 166 -15.99 -7.71 -15.81
N PHE A 167 -14.98 -6.83 -15.74
CA PHE A 167 -13.87 -6.84 -16.70
C PHE A 167 -13.02 -8.13 -16.59
N GLY A 168 -12.89 -8.65 -15.37
CA GLY A 168 -12.23 -9.92 -15.05
C GLY A 168 -11.82 -10.00 -13.58
N PHE A 169 -11.03 -11.02 -13.24
CA PHE A 169 -10.49 -11.25 -11.90
C PHE A 169 -9.14 -11.97 -11.96
N GLY A 170 -8.17 -11.49 -11.18
CA GLY A 170 -6.92 -12.20 -10.90
C GLY A 170 -6.77 -12.50 -9.41
N GLY A 171 -6.51 -13.77 -9.08
CA GLY A 171 -6.06 -14.18 -7.75
C GLY A 171 -4.54 -13.98 -7.59
N GLY A 172 -3.99 -14.36 -6.43
CA GLY A 172 -2.56 -14.26 -6.13
C GLY A 172 -2.23 -13.37 -4.93
N ARG A 173 -3.24 -12.94 -4.17
CA ARG A 173 -3.05 -12.22 -2.90
C ARG A 173 -2.78 -13.22 -1.79
N VAL A 174 -1.60 -13.15 -1.18
CA VAL A 174 -1.22 -14.03 -0.07
C VAL A 174 -1.74 -13.44 1.23
N ASP A 175 -2.38 -14.26 2.06
CA ASP A 175 -2.82 -13.82 3.40
C ASP A 175 -1.63 -13.48 4.30
N VAL A 176 -1.87 -12.49 5.17
CA VAL A 176 -1.00 -12.16 6.30
C VAL A 176 -1.67 -12.54 7.63
N TRP A 177 -0.89 -12.48 8.70
CA TRP A 177 -1.22 -13.07 10.00
C TRP A 177 -1.16 -12.09 11.18
N GLU A 178 -0.87 -10.82 10.90
CA GLU A 178 -0.83 -9.75 11.89
C GLU A 178 -1.21 -8.41 11.22
N PRO A 179 -1.66 -7.41 11.99
CA PRO A 179 -1.89 -6.07 11.47
C PRO A 179 -0.58 -5.40 11.02
N ASP A 180 -0.67 -4.49 10.06
CA ASP A 180 0.47 -3.64 9.70
C ASP A 180 0.54 -2.35 10.54
N GLU A 181 1.70 -1.70 10.44
CA GLU A 181 2.07 -0.43 11.07
C GLU A 181 1.90 0.72 10.07
N THR A 182 0.72 0.83 9.46
CA THR A 182 0.40 1.93 8.53
C THR A 182 0.07 3.22 9.28
N TYR A 183 0.63 4.35 8.83
CA TYR A 183 0.25 5.67 9.31
C TYR A 183 -1.09 6.12 8.69
N TRP A 184 -2.17 5.93 9.46
CA TRP A 184 -3.54 6.32 9.10
C TRP A 184 -3.90 7.78 9.48
N GLY A 185 -3.02 8.46 10.19
CA GLY A 185 -3.24 9.78 10.78
C GLY A 185 -2.79 9.80 12.25
N LYS A 186 -2.75 11.00 12.83
CA LYS A 186 -2.29 11.23 14.22
C LYS A 186 -3.44 11.36 15.23
N GLU A 187 -4.68 11.37 14.75
CA GLU A 187 -5.86 11.59 15.57
C GLU A 187 -5.99 10.52 16.65
N ALA A 188 -6.41 10.95 17.85
CA ALA A 188 -6.69 10.06 18.98
C ALA A 188 -8.14 9.56 19.02
N GLU A 189 -9.03 10.13 18.21
CA GLU A 189 -10.46 9.84 18.18
C GLU A 189 -10.92 9.45 16.77
N TRP A 190 -11.87 8.52 16.70
CA TRP A 190 -12.52 8.15 15.43
C TRP A 190 -13.30 9.34 14.86
N LEU A 191 -13.28 9.46 13.53
CA LEU A 191 -13.92 10.53 12.77
C LEU A 191 -13.39 11.95 13.06
N ALA A 192 -12.29 12.10 13.80
CA ALA A 192 -11.58 13.38 13.88
C ALA A 192 -10.80 13.68 12.57
N ASP A 193 -10.51 14.95 12.32
CA ASP A 193 -9.93 15.47 11.07
C ASP A 193 -8.70 16.36 11.28
N GLU A 194 -7.86 16.11 12.29
CA GLU A 194 -6.63 16.87 12.60
C GLU A 194 -5.50 16.75 11.54
N ARG A 195 -5.89 16.49 10.29
CA ARG A 195 -5.07 16.19 9.13
C ARG A 195 -5.06 17.27 8.06
N TYR A 196 -5.71 18.40 8.31
CA TYR A 196 -5.74 19.52 7.39
C TYR A 196 -4.82 20.65 7.84
N SER A 197 -4.23 21.35 6.87
CA SER A 197 -3.51 22.61 7.08
C SER A 197 -3.97 23.65 6.05
N GLY A 198 -3.74 24.94 6.31
CA GLY A 198 -4.12 26.01 5.38
C GLY A 198 -5.59 25.93 4.95
N ASP A 199 -5.83 26.06 3.64
CA ASP A 199 -7.16 26.05 3.02
C ASP A 199 -7.65 24.62 2.70
N ARG A 200 -7.64 23.72 3.70
CA ARG A 200 -7.95 22.27 3.59
C ARG A 200 -6.94 21.46 2.74
N ASP A 201 -5.65 21.77 2.88
CA ASP A 201 -4.61 20.89 2.36
C ASP A 201 -4.50 19.63 3.22
N LEU A 202 -4.95 18.49 2.67
CA LEU A 202 -4.90 17.19 3.33
C LEU A 202 -3.44 16.72 3.51
N GLU A 203 -3.06 16.35 4.72
CA GLU A 203 -1.73 15.88 5.08
C GLU A 203 -1.30 14.69 4.20
N ASN A 204 -0.15 14.79 3.53
CA ASN A 204 0.47 13.64 2.88
C ASN A 204 1.08 12.73 3.95
N PRO A 205 0.91 11.40 3.89
CA PRO A 205 0.41 10.62 2.74
C PRO A 205 -1.10 10.25 2.78
N LEU A 206 -1.93 10.86 3.63
CA LEU A 206 -3.32 10.47 3.86
C LEU A 206 -4.20 10.63 2.63
N ALA A 207 -5.24 9.78 2.50
CA ALA A 207 -6.17 9.79 1.37
C ALA A 207 -7.65 9.70 1.81
N ALA A 208 -7.93 9.95 3.09
CA ALA A 208 -9.27 10.01 3.64
C ALA A 208 -9.44 11.28 4.47
N VAL A 209 -10.64 11.86 4.48
CA VAL A 209 -10.90 13.17 5.12
C VAL A 209 -10.99 13.11 6.64
N GLN A 210 -11.23 11.93 7.21
CA GLN A 210 -11.36 11.72 8.66
C GLN A 210 -10.77 10.35 9.05
N MET A 211 -10.33 10.22 10.29
CA MET A 211 -9.82 8.95 10.81
C MET A 211 -10.94 7.91 10.84
N GLY A 212 -10.70 6.72 10.30
CA GLY A 212 -11.70 5.64 10.31
C GLY A 212 -12.71 5.67 9.15
N LEU A 213 -12.59 6.59 8.20
CA LEU A 213 -13.31 6.58 6.92
C LEU A 213 -12.45 6.00 5.80
N ILE A 214 -13.09 5.42 4.77
CA ILE A 214 -12.39 4.96 3.58
C ILE A 214 -11.98 6.16 2.70
N TYR A 215 -12.90 7.08 2.38
CA TYR A 215 -12.64 8.25 1.53
C TYR A 215 -13.14 9.55 2.18
N VAL A 216 -14.45 9.76 2.13
CA VAL A 216 -15.12 11.02 2.48
C VAL A 216 -16.27 10.78 3.45
N ASN A 217 -16.72 11.84 4.13
CA ASN A 217 -17.90 11.79 4.97
C ASN A 217 -19.18 11.83 4.09
N PRO A 218 -20.10 10.85 4.20
CA PRO A 218 -21.28 10.80 3.34
C PRO A 218 -22.31 11.91 3.63
N GLU A 219 -22.28 12.51 4.82
CA GLU A 219 -23.10 13.69 5.15
C GLU A 219 -22.51 15.00 4.58
N GLY A 220 -21.26 14.97 4.11
CA GLY A 220 -20.47 16.12 3.65
C GLY A 220 -19.39 16.53 4.65
N PRO A 221 -18.50 17.48 4.30
CA PRO A 221 -17.28 17.74 5.07
C PRO A 221 -17.57 18.08 6.54
N ASN A 222 -17.00 17.27 7.45
CA ASN A 222 -17.22 17.39 8.90
C ASN A 222 -18.71 17.35 9.30
N GLY A 223 -19.50 16.54 8.59
CA GLY A 223 -20.95 16.39 8.82
C GLY A 223 -21.80 17.55 8.29
N LYS A 224 -21.21 18.52 7.57
CA LYS A 224 -21.96 19.63 6.97
C LYS A 224 -22.45 19.23 5.58
N PRO A 225 -23.76 19.38 5.27
CA PRO A 225 -24.35 19.00 3.97
C PRO A 225 -24.02 19.97 2.83
N ASP A 226 -22.76 20.33 2.69
CA ASP A 226 -22.25 21.13 1.57
C ASP A 226 -21.85 20.22 0.41
N ILE A 227 -22.70 20.23 -0.61
CA ILE A 227 -22.58 19.37 -1.80
C ILE A 227 -21.31 19.69 -2.61
N LEU A 228 -20.98 20.97 -2.82
CA LEU A 228 -19.83 21.34 -3.63
C LEU A 228 -18.51 21.14 -2.88
N ALA A 229 -18.50 21.35 -1.57
CA ALA A 229 -17.35 21.02 -0.75
C ALA A 229 -17.12 19.50 -0.70
N SER A 230 -18.20 18.69 -0.64
CA SER A 230 -18.11 17.24 -0.75
C SER A 230 -17.48 16.79 -2.09
N ALA A 231 -17.82 17.44 -3.21
CA ALA A 231 -17.21 17.13 -4.51
C ALA A 231 -15.68 17.37 -4.53
N LYS A 232 -15.20 18.41 -3.85
CA LYS A 232 -13.75 18.68 -3.72
C LYS A 232 -13.05 17.57 -2.94
N ASP A 233 -13.65 17.13 -1.84
CA ASP A 233 -13.12 16.03 -1.03
C ASP A 233 -13.11 14.70 -1.77
N ILE A 234 -14.18 14.41 -2.52
CA ILE A 234 -14.27 13.24 -3.37
C ILE A 234 -13.11 13.25 -4.37
N ARG A 235 -12.92 14.37 -5.08
CA ARG A 235 -11.85 14.51 -6.08
C ARG A 235 -10.46 14.29 -5.48
N GLU A 236 -10.16 14.97 -4.37
CA GLU A 236 -8.85 14.89 -3.72
C GLU A 236 -8.55 13.47 -3.23
N THR A 237 -9.51 12.86 -2.51
CA THR A 237 -9.31 11.53 -1.94
C THR A 237 -9.21 10.46 -3.02
N PHE A 238 -10.10 10.45 -4.02
CA PHE A 238 -10.04 9.49 -5.12
C PHE A 238 -8.76 9.64 -5.96
N ALA A 239 -8.28 10.87 -6.22
CA ALA A 239 -7.02 11.09 -6.91
C ALA A 239 -5.82 10.53 -6.13
N ARG A 240 -5.78 10.72 -4.81
CA ARG A 240 -4.79 10.10 -3.92
C ARG A 240 -4.89 8.57 -3.88
N MET A 241 -5.97 8.01 -4.37
CA MET A 241 -6.18 6.57 -4.54
C MET A 241 -6.11 6.12 -6.01
N ALA A 242 -5.49 6.92 -6.89
CA ALA A 242 -5.30 6.62 -8.31
C ALA A 242 -6.59 6.52 -9.13
N MET A 243 -7.65 7.25 -8.78
CA MET A 243 -8.86 7.33 -9.58
C MET A 243 -9.03 8.74 -10.14
N ASP A 244 -9.28 8.84 -11.45
CA ASP A 244 -9.64 10.10 -12.08
C ASP A 244 -11.14 10.43 -11.94
N ASP A 245 -11.59 11.55 -12.50
CA ASP A 245 -12.99 12.00 -12.38
C ASP A 245 -14.00 11.01 -13.03
N GLU A 246 -13.65 10.37 -14.16
CA GLU A 246 -14.54 9.41 -14.84
C GLU A 246 -14.62 8.10 -14.06
N GLU A 247 -13.48 7.59 -13.60
CA GLU A 247 -13.39 6.41 -12.72
C GLU A 247 -14.12 6.64 -11.39
N THR A 248 -14.02 7.84 -10.83
CA THR A 248 -14.69 8.23 -9.58
C THR A 248 -16.21 8.21 -9.71
N VAL A 249 -16.75 8.90 -10.73
CA VAL A 249 -18.21 8.89 -10.99
C VAL A 249 -18.69 7.48 -11.30
N ALA A 250 -17.93 6.71 -12.09
CA ALA A 250 -18.27 5.33 -12.42
C ALA A 250 -18.33 4.43 -11.17
N LEU A 251 -17.36 4.54 -10.27
CA LEU A 251 -17.29 3.75 -9.03
C LEU A 251 -18.43 4.09 -8.06
N ILE A 252 -18.68 5.38 -7.81
CA ILE A 252 -19.72 5.81 -6.86
C ILE A 252 -21.10 5.42 -7.42
N ALA A 253 -21.43 5.83 -8.64
CA ALA A 253 -22.73 5.53 -9.23
C ALA A 253 -22.93 4.02 -9.45
N GLY A 254 -21.88 3.31 -9.87
CA GLY A 254 -21.93 1.86 -10.10
C GLY A 254 -22.09 1.06 -8.80
N GLY A 255 -21.41 1.47 -7.73
CA GLY A 255 -21.60 0.90 -6.40
C GLY A 255 -22.99 1.18 -5.84
N HIS A 256 -23.42 2.44 -5.87
CA HIS A 256 -24.73 2.89 -5.35
C HIS A 256 -25.92 2.54 -6.25
N THR A 257 -25.68 1.88 -7.38
CA THR A 257 -26.76 1.19 -8.13
C THR A 257 -27.32 0.01 -7.32
N PHE A 258 -26.53 -0.52 -6.38
CA PHE A 258 -26.87 -1.66 -5.56
C PHE A 258 -27.13 -1.31 -4.09
N GLY A 259 -28.05 -2.03 -3.46
CA GLY A 259 -28.23 -2.05 -2.01
C GLY A 259 -28.89 -0.81 -1.41
N LYS A 260 -28.58 -0.59 -0.13
CA LYS A 260 -29.11 0.49 0.71
C LYS A 260 -28.11 0.83 1.82
N ALA A 261 -28.31 1.97 2.48
CA ALA A 261 -27.72 2.23 3.79
C ALA A 261 -28.64 1.81 4.94
N HIS A 262 -28.07 1.70 6.14
CA HIS A 262 -28.75 1.26 7.35
C HIS A 262 -28.56 2.25 8.51
N GLY A 263 -29.68 2.74 9.02
CA GLY A 263 -29.81 3.80 10.02
C GLY A 263 -31.18 3.73 10.68
N ALA A 264 -31.64 2.52 11.02
CA ALA A 264 -32.97 2.29 11.58
C ALA A 264 -33.22 2.96 12.95
N GLY A 265 -32.16 3.38 13.65
CA GLY A 265 -32.26 4.09 14.91
C GLY A 265 -30.92 4.67 15.37
N ASP A 266 -30.97 5.44 16.46
CA ASP A 266 -29.83 6.14 17.05
C ASP A 266 -28.70 5.18 17.48
N PRO A 267 -27.53 5.19 16.81
CA PRO A 267 -26.45 4.27 17.12
C PRO A 267 -25.91 4.44 18.55
N SER A 268 -25.96 5.64 19.12
CA SER A 268 -25.47 5.91 20.48
C SER A 268 -26.27 5.20 21.58
N LYS A 269 -27.51 4.80 21.26
CA LYS A 269 -28.41 4.09 22.19
C LYS A 269 -28.38 2.59 22.00
N TYR A 270 -28.26 2.15 20.75
CA TYR A 270 -28.55 0.76 20.41
C TYR A 270 -27.33 -0.06 20.01
N VAL A 271 -26.25 0.58 19.55
CA VAL A 271 -25.08 -0.09 18.98
C VAL A 271 -23.94 -0.15 20.02
N GLY A 272 -23.48 -1.36 20.31
CA GLY A 272 -22.35 -1.62 21.20
C GLY A 272 -20.98 -1.42 20.54
N ALA A 273 -19.93 -1.78 21.26
CA ALA A 273 -18.54 -1.62 20.83
C ALA A 273 -18.21 -2.36 19.52
N GLU A 274 -17.29 -1.79 18.76
CA GLU A 274 -16.61 -2.35 17.59
C GLU A 274 -15.85 -3.66 17.93
N PRO A 275 -15.48 -4.50 16.94
CA PRO A 275 -14.92 -5.83 17.20
C PRO A 275 -13.74 -5.91 18.18
N GLU A 276 -12.80 -4.96 18.14
CA GLU A 276 -11.66 -4.93 19.08
C GLU A 276 -12.03 -4.45 20.48
N GLY A 277 -13.17 -3.75 20.64
CA GLY A 277 -13.72 -3.32 21.92
C GLY A 277 -14.87 -4.19 22.43
N ALA A 278 -15.31 -5.17 21.63
CA ALA A 278 -16.44 -6.04 21.96
C ALA A 278 -16.07 -7.08 23.02
N SER A 279 -17.08 -7.61 23.70
CA SER A 279 -16.89 -8.67 24.68
C SER A 279 -16.51 -9.99 24.00
N ILE A 280 -15.80 -10.87 24.73
CA ILE A 280 -15.21 -12.09 24.17
C ILE A 280 -16.26 -13.04 23.58
N GLU A 281 -17.47 -13.07 24.12
CA GLU A 281 -18.59 -13.89 23.64
C GLU A 281 -19.14 -13.47 22.28
N GLU A 282 -18.81 -12.26 21.78
CA GLU A 282 -19.12 -11.84 20.41
C GLU A 282 -18.20 -12.53 19.38
N MET A 283 -17.17 -13.26 19.84
CA MET A 283 -16.32 -14.13 19.02
C MET A 283 -15.76 -13.42 17.78
N GLY A 284 -15.23 -12.21 17.96
CA GLY A 284 -14.66 -11.37 16.90
C GLY A 284 -15.68 -10.66 16.01
N LEU A 285 -16.97 -10.66 16.38
CA LEU A 285 -17.95 -9.71 15.87
C LEU A 285 -18.02 -8.47 16.78
N GLY A 286 -18.61 -7.39 16.27
CA GLY A 286 -18.85 -6.17 17.03
C GLY A 286 -20.15 -5.47 16.62
N TRP A 287 -20.33 -4.25 17.08
CA TRP A 287 -21.50 -3.39 16.80
C TRP A 287 -22.83 -4.08 17.12
N LYS A 288 -22.87 -4.81 18.24
CA LYS A 288 -24.08 -5.49 18.69
C LYS A 288 -25.22 -4.50 18.80
N ASN A 289 -26.29 -4.74 18.06
CA ASN A 289 -27.44 -3.87 18.00
C ASN A 289 -28.58 -4.40 18.89
N THR A 290 -29.07 -3.56 19.78
CA THR A 290 -30.14 -3.90 20.74
C THR A 290 -31.52 -3.37 20.33
N LEU A 291 -31.62 -2.68 19.19
CA LEU A 291 -32.90 -2.25 18.63
C LEU A 291 -33.65 -3.46 18.05
N GLY A 292 -34.77 -3.82 18.65
CA GLY A 292 -35.59 -4.95 18.20
C GLY A 292 -34.79 -6.26 18.16
N LYS A 293 -34.66 -6.88 16.99
CA LYS A 293 -33.84 -8.07 16.75
C LYS A 293 -32.36 -7.76 16.49
N GLY A 294 -32.01 -6.48 16.28
CA GLY A 294 -30.65 -6.03 16.00
C GLY A 294 -30.19 -6.23 14.56
N ASN A 295 -31.04 -6.78 13.68
CA ASN A 295 -30.74 -7.07 12.28
C ASN A 295 -32.00 -6.93 11.40
N GLY A 296 -31.87 -7.18 10.10
CA GLY A 296 -32.97 -7.03 9.15
C GLY A 296 -33.48 -5.59 9.09
N ALA A 297 -34.79 -5.39 9.29
CA ALA A 297 -35.43 -4.07 9.24
C ALA A 297 -34.92 -3.08 10.31
N GLU A 298 -34.25 -3.57 11.35
CA GLU A 298 -33.74 -2.77 12.48
C GLU A 298 -32.22 -2.59 12.41
N THR A 299 -31.59 -2.94 11.29
CA THR A 299 -30.15 -2.81 11.09
C THR A 299 -29.69 -1.36 11.21
N ILE A 300 -28.59 -1.14 11.92
CA ILE A 300 -27.92 0.16 12.04
C ILE A 300 -26.46 -0.04 11.58
N SER A 301 -26.03 0.80 10.64
CA SER A 301 -24.65 0.83 10.13
C SER A 301 -24.11 2.25 10.14
N SER A 302 -24.21 2.98 9.02
CA SER A 302 -23.71 4.35 8.89
C SER A 302 -24.58 5.40 9.59
N GLY A 303 -25.81 5.03 9.97
CA GLY A 303 -26.82 5.98 10.44
C GLY A 303 -27.63 6.62 9.31
N LEU A 304 -27.21 6.50 8.06
CA LEU A 304 -28.02 6.86 6.89
C LEU A 304 -28.99 5.71 6.56
N GLU A 305 -30.18 6.01 6.06
CA GLU A 305 -31.23 4.99 5.85
C GLU A 305 -31.92 5.15 4.50
N GLY A 306 -31.98 4.06 3.73
CA GLY A 306 -32.72 3.99 2.47
C GLY A 306 -31.88 3.50 1.30
N ALA A 307 -32.54 3.19 0.18
CA ALA A 307 -31.90 2.75 -1.06
C ALA A 307 -31.89 3.85 -2.11
N TRP A 308 -30.91 3.83 -3.00
CA TRP A 308 -30.80 4.78 -4.11
C TRP A 308 -31.74 4.45 -5.27
N THR A 309 -32.03 3.16 -5.47
CA THR A 309 -32.71 2.65 -6.69
C THR A 309 -33.96 1.85 -6.36
N PRO A 310 -34.95 1.78 -7.28
CA PRO A 310 -36.12 0.90 -7.14
C PRO A 310 -35.79 -0.58 -7.34
N THR A 311 -34.57 -0.89 -7.80
CA THR A 311 -34.09 -2.24 -8.14
C THR A 311 -32.75 -2.56 -7.46
N PRO A 312 -32.65 -2.58 -6.11
CA PRO A 312 -31.37 -2.57 -5.39
C PRO A 312 -30.47 -3.81 -5.60
N THR A 313 -30.98 -4.87 -6.21
CA THR A 313 -30.25 -6.11 -6.47
C THR A 313 -30.10 -6.40 -7.97
N LYS A 314 -30.15 -5.36 -8.81
CA LYS A 314 -30.04 -5.47 -10.26
C LYS A 314 -29.21 -4.34 -10.83
N TRP A 315 -28.30 -4.67 -11.73
CA TRP A 315 -27.60 -3.68 -12.55
C TRP A 315 -28.56 -3.07 -13.57
N ASP A 316 -28.70 -1.76 -13.52
CA ASP A 316 -29.35 -0.94 -14.52
C ASP A 316 -28.89 0.52 -14.36
N ASN A 317 -29.51 1.45 -15.10
CA ASN A 317 -29.14 2.87 -15.03
C ASN A 317 -30.05 3.68 -14.09
N THR A 318 -30.77 3.03 -13.16
CA THR A 318 -31.78 3.71 -12.34
C THR A 318 -31.19 4.64 -11.28
N TYR A 319 -29.93 4.46 -10.88
CA TYR A 319 -29.23 5.43 -10.02
C TYR A 319 -29.23 6.83 -10.66
N PHE A 320 -28.70 6.96 -11.88
CA PHE A 320 -28.67 8.25 -12.57
C PHE A 320 -30.08 8.76 -12.94
N LYS A 321 -30.99 7.86 -13.34
CA LYS A 321 -32.38 8.26 -13.59
C LYS A 321 -32.99 8.88 -12.34
N THR A 322 -32.78 8.28 -11.17
CA THR A 322 -33.28 8.80 -9.90
C THR A 322 -32.61 10.13 -9.55
N LEU A 323 -31.27 10.20 -9.62
CA LEU A 323 -30.49 11.40 -9.29
C LEU A 323 -30.95 12.65 -10.06
N PHE A 324 -31.30 12.50 -11.34
CA PHE A 324 -31.70 13.60 -12.22
C PHE A 324 -33.22 13.75 -12.42
N ALA A 325 -34.05 12.79 -12.02
CA ALA A 325 -35.51 12.87 -12.20
C ALA A 325 -36.21 13.75 -11.15
N TYR A 326 -35.57 13.99 -10.01
CA TYR A 326 -36.19 14.67 -8.88
C TYR A 326 -35.40 15.89 -8.45
N GLU A 327 -36.08 16.89 -7.90
CA GLU A 327 -35.45 17.88 -7.04
C GLU A 327 -35.31 17.31 -5.62
N TRP A 328 -34.25 17.66 -4.91
CA TRP A 328 -33.88 17.04 -3.64
C TRP A 328 -34.02 18.03 -2.48
N GLU A 329 -34.58 17.58 -1.36
CA GLU A 329 -34.59 18.32 -0.09
C GLU A 329 -33.88 17.53 1.02
N GLN A 330 -33.22 18.29 1.89
CA GLN A 330 -32.51 17.73 3.03
C GLN A 330 -33.51 17.25 4.08
N THR A 331 -33.26 16.06 4.63
CA THR A 331 -34.04 15.46 5.70
C THR A 331 -33.12 14.77 6.71
N LYS A 332 -33.71 14.18 7.76
CA LYS A 332 -33.02 13.36 8.75
C LYS A 332 -33.45 11.90 8.62
N SER A 333 -32.47 10.99 8.68
CA SER A 333 -32.73 9.56 8.81
C SER A 333 -33.39 9.24 10.16
N PRO A 334 -33.92 8.03 10.36
CA PRO A 334 -34.39 7.59 11.69
C PRO A 334 -33.30 7.62 12.78
N ALA A 335 -32.02 7.55 12.39
CA ALA A 335 -30.87 7.71 13.29
C ALA A 335 -30.41 9.16 13.49
N GLY A 336 -31.01 10.14 12.79
CA GLY A 336 -30.66 11.56 12.89
C GLY A 336 -29.56 12.04 11.93
N ALA A 337 -29.04 11.17 11.06
CA ALA A 337 -28.07 11.53 10.03
C ALA A 337 -28.71 12.38 8.92
N THR A 338 -27.93 13.25 8.30
CA THR A 338 -28.35 14.14 7.23
C THR A 338 -28.34 13.41 5.88
N GLN A 339 -29.48 13.38 5.21
CA GLN A 339 -29.63 12.77 3.88
C GLN A 339 -30.63 13.56 3.03
N TRP A 340 -30.84 13.14 1.79
CA TRP A 340 -31.68 13.83 0.83
C TRP A 340 -32.77 12.91 0.29
N VAL A 341 -33.99 13.43 0.20
CA VAL A 341 -35.16 12.76 -0.37
C VAL A 341 -35.76 13.61 -1.50
N PRO A 342 -36.54 13.01 -2.42
CA PRO A 342 -37.27 13.77 -3.42
C PRO A 342 -38.23 14.78 -2.76
N LYS A 343 -38.22 16.02 -3.27
CA LYS A 343 -39.12 17.09 -2.81
C LYS A 343 -40.59 16.72 -2.98
N ASP A 344 -41.43 17.36 -2.17
CA ASP A 344 -42.89 17.31 -2.26
C ASP A 344 -43.47 15.89 -2.15
N GLY A 345 -42.72 14.97 -1.51
CA GLY A 345 -43.14 13.57 -1.37
C GLY A 345 -43.15 12.77 -2.67
N ALA A 346 -42.39 13.20 -3.68
CA ALA A 346 -42.26 12.46 -4.93
C ALA A 346 -41.67 11.05 -4.69
N ALA A 347 -42.13 10.07 -5.47
CA ALA A 347 -41.60 8.70 -5.48
C ALA A 347 -41.63 7.94 -4.14
N THR A 348 -42.50 8.31 -3.20
CA THR A 348 -42.64 7.69 -1.86
C THR A 348 -42.94 6.19 -1.85
N ASN A 349 -43.37 5.63 -2.98
CA ASN A 349 -43.64 4.21 -3.16
C ASN A 349 -42.71 3.52 -4.19
N ALA A 350 -41.60 4.16 -4.57
CA ALA A 350 -40.75 3.68 -5.66
C ALA A 350 -39.82 2.52 -5.25
N VAL A 351 -39.36 2.50 -4.00
CA VAL A 351 -38.40 1.51 -3.51
C VAL A 351 -39.13 0.48 -2.63
N PRO A 352 -39.07 -0.83 -2.90
CA PRO A 352 -39.61 -1.83 -2.00
C PRO A 352 -38.81 -1.88 -0.68
N ASP A 353 -39.47 -2.18 0.44
CA ASP A 353 -38.77 -2.43 1.70
C ASP A 353 -37.93 -3.72 1.61
N ALA A 354 -36.74 -3.72 2.23
CA ALA A 354 -35.79 -4.82 2.16
C ALA A 354 -36.27 -6.12 2.83
N HIS A 355 -37.20 -6.03 3.79
CA HIS A 355 -37.66 -7.19 4.57
C HIS A 355 -39.19 -7.27 4.73
N ILE A 356 -39.91 -6.15 4.64
CA ILE A 356 -41.35 -6.08 4.92
C ILE A 356 -42.12 -6.08 3.59
N LYS A 357 -42.69 -7.24 3.24
CA LYS A 357 -43.49 -7.41 2.01
C LYS A 357 -44.62 -6.38 1.93
N GLY A 358 -44.69 -5.67 0.80
CA GLY A 358 -45.75 -4.70 0.50
C GLY A 358 -45.52 -3.30 1.08
N LYS A 359 -44.48 -3.11 1.91
CA LYS A 359 -44.02 -1.78 2.34
C LYS A 359 -43.07 -1.20 1.31
N THR A 360 -43.14 0.11 1.12
CA THR A 360 -42.32 0.86 0.16
C THR A 360 -41.81 2.16 0.77
N HIS A 361 -40.78 2.72 0.16
CA HIS A 361 -40.10 3.96 0.57
C HIS A 361 -39.82 4.87 -0.62
N ALA A 362 -39.52 6.13 -0.33
CA ALA A 362 -38.85 7.01 -1.27
C ALA A 362 -37.39 6.57 -1.49
N PRO A 363 -36.80 6.80 -2.68
CA PRO A 363 -35.36 6.70 -2.83
C PRO A 363 -34.65 7.78 -2.02
N VAL A 364 -33.38 7.56 -1.72
CA VAL A 364 -32.53 8.52 -0.99
C VAL A 364 -31.26 8.82 -1.77
N MET A 365 -30.69 9.99 -1.53
CA MET A 365 -29.34 10.38 -1.96
C MET A 365 -28.57 10.95 -0.77
N PHE A 366 -27.26 10.82 -0.79
CA PHE A 366 -26.37 11.45 0.19
C PHE A 366 -25.79 12.75 -0.37
N THR A 367 -25.18 13.56 0.51
CA THR A 367 -24.50 14.79 0.08
C THR A 367 -23.43 14.48 -0.97
N THR A 368 -22.75 13.35 -0.83
CA THR A 368 -21.76 12.82 -1.79
C THR A 368 -22.36 12.37 -3.12
N ASP A 369 -23.62 11.94 -3.16
CA ASP A 369 -24.29 11.56 -4.41
C ASP A 369 -24.73 12.80 -5.18
N LEU A 370 -25.27 13.80 -4.48
CA LEU A 370 -25.63 15.09 -5.07
C LEU A 370 -24.43 15.85 -5.61
N ALA A 371 -23.22 15.60 -5.06
CA ALA A 371 -21.98 16.15 -5.60
C ALA A 371 -21.76 15.74 -7.06
N LEU A 372 -22.14 14.50 -7.42
CA LEU A 372 -22.03 14.02 -8.81
C LEU A 372 -22.97 14.73 -9.78
N ARG A 373 -24.06 15.31 -9.27
CA ARG A 373 -25.02 16.12 -10.03
C ARG A 373 -24.65 17.61 -10.04
N THR A 374 -23.89 18.10 -9.07
CA THR A 374 -23.76 19.55 -8.84
C THR A 374 -22.38 20.10 -9.22
N ASP A 375 -21.32 19.31 -9.05
CA ASP A 375 -19.99 19.68 -9.52
C ASP A 375 -19.95 19.69 -11.06
N PRO A 376 -19.49 20.76 -11.73
CA PRO A 376 -19.59 20.87 -13.19
C PRO A 376 -18.88 19.75 -13.98
N ALA A 377 -17.79 19.19 -13.46
CA ALA A 377 -17.07 18.11 -14.15
C ALA A 377 -17.78 16.77 -13.93
N TYR A 378 -18.17 16.47 -12.69
CA TYR A 378 -18.92 15.25 -12.39
C TYR A 378 -20.31 15.23 -13.02
N GLU A 379 -20.99 16.38 -13.10
CA GLU A 379 -22.31 16.50 -13.70
C GLU A 379 -22.27 16.11 -15.17
N LYS A 380 -21.26 16.60 -15.91
CA LYS A 380 -21.07 16.30 -17.33
C LYS A 380 -20.86 14.80 -17.55
N ILE A 381 -20.04 14.17 -16.72
CA ILE A 381 -19.78 12.72 -16.79
C ILE A 381 -21.06 11.94 -16.42
N SER A 382 -21.75 12.37 -15.37
CA SER A 382 -22.99 11.74 -14.89
C SER A 382 -24.11 11.82 -15.93
N ARG A 383 -24.27 12.94 -16.64
CA ARG A 383 -25.21 13.06 -17.76
C ARG A 383 -24.82 12.21 -18.95
N ASP A 384 -23.53 12.10 -19.25
CA ASP A 384 -23.05 11.22 -20.30
C ASP A 384 -23.35 9.76 -19.98
N PHE A 385 -23.09 9.30 -18.75
CA PHE A 385 -23.47 7.96 -18.29
C PHE A 385 -24.98 7.74 -18.21
N LEU A 386 -25.77 8.75 -17.87
CA LEU A 386 -27.23 8.69 -17.95
C LEU A 386 -27.69 8.43 -19.39
N ALA A 387 -27.11 9.16 -20.36
CA ALA A 387 -27.46 9.05 -21.78
C ALA A 387 -26.88 7.80 -22.45
N ASN A 388 -25.75 7.29 -21.94
CA ASN A 388 -24.98 6.19 -22.53
C ASN A 388 -24.73 5.06 -21.50
N PRO A 389 -25.74 4.24 -21.16
CA PRO A 389 -25.62 3.19 -20.13
C PRO A 389 -24.53 2.14 -20.43
N SER A 390 -24.25 1.86 -21.70
CA SER A 390 -23.17 0.95 -22.08
C SER A 390 -21.78 1.51 -21.78
N LYS A 391 -21.61 2.84 -21.92
CA LYS A 391 -20.37 3.52 -21.57
C LYS A 391 -20.14 3.47 -20.05
N PHE A 392 -21.20 3.73 -19.28
CA PHE A 392 -21.18 3.60 -17.83
C PHE A 392 -20.81 2.18 -17.38
N ALA A 393 -21.42 1.15 -17.99
CA ALA A 393 -21.12 -0.24 -17.67
C ALA A 393 -19.65 -0.62 -17.92
N ASP A 394 -19.06 -0.19 -19.04
CA ASP A 394 -17.63 -0.44 -19.33
C ASP A 394 -16.72 0.35 -18.38
N ALA A 395 -17.02 1.64 -18.15
CA ALA A 395 -16.24 2.48 -17.24
C ALA A 395 -16.23 1.92 -15.81
N PHE A 396 -17.39 1.52 -15.28
CA PHE A 396 -17.49 0.91 -13.96
C PHE A 396 -16.78 -0.45 -13.91
N ALA A 397 -16.96 -1.32 -14.91
CA ALA A 397 -16.29 -2.63 -14.92
C ALA A 397 -14.76 -2.50 -14.92
N ARG A 398 -14.21 -1.52 -15.63
CA ARG A 398 -12.77 -1.22 -15.69
C ARG A 398 -12.27 -0.57 -14.40
N ALA A 399 -12.98 0.43 -13.89
CA ALA A 399 -12.62 1.10 -12.63
C ALA A 399 -12.71 0.15 -11.43
N TRP A 400 -13.70 -0.74 -11.40
CA TRP A 400 -13.82 -1.81 -10.39
C TRP A 400 -12.63 -2.78 -10.46
N PHE A 401 -12.22 -3.20 -11.66
CA PHE A 401 -11.05 -4.06 -11.82
C PHE A 401 -9.77 -3.36 -11.35
N LYS A 402 -9.56 -2.09 -11.73
CA LYS A 402 -8.44 -1.27 -11.26
C LYS A 402 -8.45 -1.16 -9.73
N LEU A 403 -9.57 -0.75 -9.13
CA LEU A 403 -9.72 -0.64 -7.68
C LEU A 403 -9.25 -1.91 -6.97
N THR A 404 -9.75 -3.05 -7.43
CA THR A 404 -9.57 -4.31 -6.74
C THR A 404 -8.20 -4.96 -7.01
N HIS A 405 -7.43 -4.47 -7.99
CA HIS A 405 -6.14 -5.08 -8.39
C HIS A 405 -4.95 -4.09 -8.42
N ARG A 406 -5.16 -2.79 -8.15
CA ARG A 406 -4.12 -1.73 -8.21
C ARG A 406 -2.90 -1.98 -7.31
N ASP A 407 -3.04 -2.80 -6.28
CA ASP A 407 -1.99 -3.17 -5.32
C ASP A 407 -1.39 -4.57 -5.55
N MET A 408 -1.77 -5.23 -6.65
CA MET A 408 -1.21 -6.52 -7.03
C MET A 408 0.07 -6.42 -7.87
N GLY A 409 0.48 -5.22 -8.27
CA GLY A 409 1.63 -5.02 -9.15
C GLY A 409 1.44 -5.59 -10.56
N PRO A 410 2.51 -6.13 -11.19
CA PRO A 410 2.46 -6.53 -12.59
C PRO A 410 1.60 -7.77 -12.82
N VAL A 411 1.09 -7.90 -14.05
CA VAL A 411 0.17 -8.99 -14.47
C VAL A 411 0.77 -10.40 -14.30
N THR A 412 2.09 -10.54 -14.21
CA THR A 412 2.76 -11.82 -13.92
C THR A 412 2.35 -12.40 -12.57
N ARG A 413 1.86 -11.57 -11.64
CA ARG A 413 1.35 -12.02 -10.33
C ARG A 413 -0.12 -12.44 -10.34
N TYR A 414 -0.82 -12.29 -11.47
CA TYR A 414 -2.27 -12.48 -11.54
C TYR A 414 -2.56 -13.93 -11.91
N LEU A 415 -3.32 -14.61 -11.07
CA LEU A 415 -3.59 -16.04 -11.20
C LEU A 415 -5.04 -16.31 -11.63
N GLY A 416 -5.22 -17.41 -12.36
CA GLY A 416 -6.53 -17.96 -12.70
C GLY A 416 -7.04 -17.60 -14.10
N PRO A 417 -8.10 -18.29 -14.57
CA PRO A 417 -8.58 -18.21 -15.94
C PRO A 417 -9.40 -16.94 -16.27
N LEU A 418 -9.67 -16.09 -15.27
CA LEU A 418 -10.49 -14.88 -15.42
C LEU A 418 -9.63 -13.61 -15.57
N VAL A 419 -8.31 -13.74 -15.61
CA VAL A 419 -7.41 -12.60 -15.81
C VAL A 419 -7.65 -11.99 -17.20
N PRO A 420 -7.97 -10.68 -17.29
CA PRO A 420 -8.12 -10.02 -18.58
C PRO A 420 -6.86 -10.13 -19.45
N LYS A 421 -7.05 -10.24 -20.77
CA LYS A 421 -5.94 -10.30 -21.73
C LYS A 421 -5.39 -8.93 -22.12
N GLU A 422 -6.16 -7.87 -21.87
CA GLU A 422 -5.75 -6.49 -22.15
C GLU A 422 -4.72 -6.05 -21.10
N GLU A 423 -3.57 -5.55 -21.56
CA GLU A 423 -2.58 -4.94 -20.67
C GLU A 423 -3.02 -3.51 -20.32
N LEU A 424 -3.18 -3.22 -19.04
CA LEU A 424 -3.61 -1.91 -18.56
C LEU A 424 -2.42 -1.10 -18.05
N ILE A 425 -2.39 0.20 -18.35
CA ILE A 425 -1.22 1.05 -18.05
C ILE A 425 -0.87 1.11 -16.56
N TRP A 426 -1.87 1.05 -15.67
CA TRP A 426 -1.66 1.07 -14.22
C TRP A 426 -1.07 -0.24 -13.65
N GLN A 427 -0.97 -1.30 -14.47
CA GLN A 427 -0.25 -2.55 -14.13
C GLN A 427 1.26 -2.44 -14.42
N ASP A 428 1.73 -1.26 -14.85
CA ASP A 428 3.12 -0.98 -15.20
C ASP A 428 3.73 -2.05 -16.14
N PRO A 429 3.10 -2.35 -17.30
CA PRO A 429 3.45 -3.50 -18.12
C PRO A 429 4.90 -3.45 -18.63
N THR A 430 5.51 -4.63 -18.81
CA THR A 430 6.84 -4.79 -19.42
C THR A 430 6.75 -5.75 -20.61
N PRO A 431 7.60 -5.60 -21.63
CA PRO A 431 7.57 -6.50 -22.77
C PRO A 431 8.01 -7.91 -22.35
N LYS A 432 7.60 -8.92 -23.13
CA LYS A 432 8.02 -10.31 -22.91
C LYS A 432 9.53 -10.48 -23.08
N ALA A 433 10.13 -11.34 -22.27
CA ALA A 433 11.54 -11.67 -22.36
C ALA A 433 11.89 -12.34 -23.71
N PRO A 434 13.09 -12.11 -24.25
CA PRO A 434 13.54 -12.77 -25.49
C PRO A 434 13.74 -14.28 -25.27
N LYS A 435 13.53 -15.08 -26.32
CA LYS A 435 13.61 -16.55 -26.25
C LYS A 435 14.98 -17.11 -25.85
N LYS A 436 16.07 -16.38 -26.11
CA LYS A 436 17.45 -16.81 -25.82
C LYS A 436 18.14 -15.81 -24.90
N LEU A 437 18.15 -16.14 -23.62
CA LEU A 437 18.83 -15.37 -22.58
C LEU A 437 20.33 -15.68 -22.55
N VAL A 438 21.08 -14.79 -21.91
CA VAL A 438 22.49 -14.99 -21.56
C VAL A 438 22.65 -16.15 -20.57
N GLY A 439 23.78 -16.86 -20.62
CA GLY A 439 24.16 -17.84 -19.60
C GLY A 439 25.46 -17.47 -18.89
N ASP A 440 25.96 -18.32 -18.00
CA ASP A 440 27.09 -18.04 -17.10
C ASP A 440 28.35 -17.49 -17.80
N LYS A 441 28.71 -18.07 -18.95
CA LYS A 441 29.87 -17.62 -19.74
C LYS A 441 29.68 -16.20 -20.27
N ASP A 442 28.48 -15.88 -20.73
CA ASP A 442 28.13 -14.56 -21.25
C ASP A 442 28.11 -13.54 -20.10
N ILE A 443 27.51 -13.91 -18.97
CA ILE A 443 27.47 -13.11 -17.74
C ILE A 443 28.90 -12.77 -17.29
N ALA A 444 29.78 -13.77 -17.20
CA ALA A 444 31.18 -13.55 -16.82
C ALA A 444 31.93 -12.62 -17.79
N ALA A 445 31.68 -12.75 -19.10
CA ALA A 445 32.27 -11.88 -20.11
C ALA A 445 31.73 -10.44 -20.03
N LEU A 446 30.41 -10.28 -19.83
CA LEU A 446 29.76 -8.99 -19.65
C LEU A 446 30.25 -8.27 -18.40
N LYS A 447 30.38 -8.94 -17.25
CA LYS A 447 30.95 -8.37 -16.02
C LYS A 447 32.35 -7.79 -16.28
N LYS A 448 33.23 -8.54 -16.96
CA LYS A 448 34.56 -8.06 -17.34
C LYS A 448 34.50 -6.83 -18.26
N LYS A 449 33.62 -6.84 -19.27
CA LYS A 449 33.45 -5.72 -20.19
C LYS A 449 32.94 -4.46 -19.47
N ILE A 450 32.02 -4.61 -18.52
CA ILE A 450 31.50 -3.51 -17.70
C ILE A 450 32.61 -2.92 -16.83
N LEU A 451 33.38 -3.76 -16.11
CA LEU A 451 34.48 -3.28 -15.25
C LEU A 451 35.61 -2.61 -16.04
N ALA A 452 35.82 -3.00 -17.31
CA ALA A 452 36.78 -2.38 -18.21
C ALA A 452 36.25 -1.12 -18.93
N SER A 453 35.00 -0.70 -18.69
CA SER A 453 34.36 0.38 -19.44
C SER A 453 34.81 1.80 -19.04
N GLY A 454 35.56 1.92 -17.94
CA GLY A 454 35.93 3.20 -17.34
C GLY A 454 34.89 3.77 -16.36
N LEU A 455 33.78 3.06 -16.13
CA LEU A 455 32.87 3.36 -15.03
C LEU A 455 33.46 2.91 -13.69
N SER A 456 33.34 3.74 -12.67
CA SER A 456 33.78 3.46 -11.31
C SER A 456 32.81 2.54 -10.57
N ILE A 457 33.27 1.95 -9.46
CA ILE A 457 32.42 1.11 -8.61
C ILE A 457 31.23 1.91 -8.09
N SER A 458 31.46 3.16 -7.64
CA SER A 458 30.42 4.05 -7.13
C SER A 458 29.33 4.30 -8.17
N GLN A 459 29.70 4.56 -9.43
CA GLN A 459 28.74 4.80 -10.52
C GLN A 459 27.86 3.56 -10.77
N LEU A 460 28.49 2.38 -10.88
CA LEU A 460 27.77 1.12 -11.14
C LEU A 460 26.81 0.75 -10.00
N VAL A 461 27.28 0.87 -8.74
CA VAL A 461 26.46 0.59 -7.55
C VAL A 461 25.31 1.59 -7.43
N THR A 462 25.57 2.89 -7.60
CA THR A 462 24.55 3.93 -7.46
C THR A 462 23.46 3.78 -8.52
N THR A 463 23.82 3.50 -9.79
CA THR A 463 22.83 3.31 -10.85
C THR A 463 21.97 2.06 -10.63
N ALA A 464 22.57 0.94 -10.21
CA ALA A 464 21.82 -0.26 -9.89
C ALA A 464 20.87 -0.05 -8.70
N TRP A 465 21.36 0.58 -7.63
CA TRP A 465 20.55 0.91 -6.46
C TRP A 465 19.42 1.89 -6.81
N ALA A 466 19.71 2.95 -7.56
CA ALA A 466 18.70 3.92 -7.98
C ALA A 466 17.57 3.27 -8.80
N SER A 467 17.90 2.25 -9.60
CA SER A 467 16.89 1.52 -10.37
C SER A 467 16.05 0.62 -9.47
N ALA A 468 16.69 -0.25 -8.69
CA ALA A 468 16.00 -1.24 -7.86
C ALA A 468 15.22 -0.62 -6.69
N SER A 469 15.78 0.41 -6.05
CA SER A 469 15.22 1.00 -4.84
C SER A 469 13.85 1.61 -5.04
N THR A 470 13.43 1.91 -6.27
CA THR A 470 12.06 2.40 -6.55
C THR A 470 10.97 1.40 -6.16
N TYR A 471 11.33 0.12 -5.98
CA TYR A 471 10.39 -0.91 -5.56
C TYR A 471 9.72 -0.57 -4.24
N ARG A 472 8.45 -0.92 -4.11
CA ARG A 472 7.75 -1.00 -2.83
C ARG A 472 6.91 -2.25 -2.74
N GLY A 473 7.13 -3.02 -1.67
CA GLY A 473 6.47 -4.29 -1.39
C GLY A 473 5.01 -4.14 -0.97
N THR A 474 4.52 -2.92 -0.77
CA THR A 474 3.15 -2.61 -0.39
C THR A 474 2.19 -2.87 -1.56
N ASP A 475 2.47 -2.29 -2.73
CA ASP A 475 1.67 -2.47 -3.97
C ASP A 475 2.43 -3.16 -5.12
N LYS A 476 3.67 -3.62 -4.85
CA LYS A 476 4.53 -4.35 -5.78
C LYS A 476 4.91 -3.54 -7.04
N ARG A 477 4.89 -2.20 -6.96
CA ARG A 477 5.33 -1.31 -8.04
C ARG A 477 6.81 -0.96 -7.92
N GLY A 478 7.39 -0.45 -9.02
CA GLY A 478 8.80 -0.08 -9.12
C GLY A 478 9.73 -1.29 -9.27
N GLY A 479 11.03 -1.05 -9.11
CA GLY A 479 12.08 -2.06 -9.27
C GLY A 479 12.95 -1.86 -10.51
N ALA A 480 13.88 -2.80 -10.72
CA ALA A 480 14.89 -2.72 -11.78
C ALA A 480 14.39 -3.25 -13.14
N ASN A 481 13.42 -4.15 -13.14
CA ASN A 481 12.77 -4.67 -14.33
C ASN A 481 12.05 -3.54 -15.09
N GLY A 482 12.14 -3.57 -16.41
CA GLY A 482 11.70 -2.48 -17.28
C GLY A 482 12.77 -1.41 -17.54
N ALA A 483 13.86 -1.35 -16.77
CA ALA A 483 14.88 -0.30 -16.83
C ALA A 483 14.27 1.12 -16.87
N ARG A 484 13.21 1.35 -16.08
CA ARG A 484 12.46 2.61 -16.09
C ARG A 484 13.27 3.81 -15.62
N ILE A 485 14.40 3.58 -14.96
CA ILE A 485 15.38 4.62 -14.62
C ILE A 485 15.85 5.43 -15.84
N ARG A 486 15.80 4.86 -17.05
CA ARG A 486 16.16 5.58 -18.30
C ARG A 486 15.01 6.38 -18.93
N LEU A 487 13.79 6.25 -18.40
CA LEU A 487 12.56 6.84 -18.92
C LEU A 487 12.11 8.01 -18.05
N GLU A 488 11.18 8.82 -18.54
CA GLU A 488 10.50 9.79 -17.70
C GLU A 488 9.50 9.09 -16.76
N PRO A 489 9.39 9.54 -15.50
CA PRO A 489 10.07 10.71 -14.91
C PRO A 489 11.45 10.38 -14.28
N GLN A 490 11.80 9.09 -14.12
CA GLN A 490 12.93 8.67 -13.28
C GLN A 490 14.29 9.22 -13.73
N ARG A 491 14.50 9.32 -15.04
CA ARG A 491 15.76 9.85 -15.60
C ARG A 491 15.99 11.33 -15.25
N GLY A 492 14.92 12.07 -14.95
CA GLY A 492 14.93 13.49 -14.60
C GLY A 492 14.98 13.75 -13.09
N TRP A 493 14.84 12.74 -12.23
CA TRP A 493 14.82 12.92 -10.79
C TRP A 493 16.16 13.42 -10.25
N ALA A 494 16.11 14.44 -9.40
CA ALA A 494 17.30 15.04 -8.80
C ALA A 494 18.13 14.02 -8.02
N VAL A 495 17.47 13.12 -7.29
CA VAL A 495 18.10 12.04 -6.52
C VAL A 495 18.93 11.09 -7.38
N ASN A 496 18.62 10.97 -8.67
CA ASN A 496 19.31 10.09 -9.61
C ASN A 496 20.50 10.75 -10.31
N ASN A 497 20.79 12.03 -10.03
CA ASN A 497 21.85 12.81 -10.66
C ASN A 497 21.83 12.66 -12.21
N PRO A 498 20.85 13.28 -12.90
CA PRO A 498 20.54 13.00 -14.31
C PRO A 498 21.74 13.02 -15.26
N LYS A 499 22.67 13.98 -15.07
CA LYS A 499 23.88 14.10 -15.89
C LYS A 499 24.80 12.89 -15.75
N GLU A 500 24.98 12.41 -14.53
CA GLU A 500 25.82 11.25 -14.23
C GLU A 500 25.13 9.96 -14.69
N LEU A 501 23.83 9.84 -14.44
CA LEU A 501 23.02 8.72 -14.91
C LEU A 501 23.08 8.60 -16.44
N GLU A 502 22.93 9.68 -17.19
CA GLU A 502 22.99 9.68 -18.65
C GLU A 502 24.33 9.13 -19.17
N LYS A 503 25.45 9.49 -18.51
CA LYS A 503 26.78 8.98 -18.85
C LYS A 503 26.86 7.46 -18.65
N VAL A 504 26.38 6.95 -17.53
CA VAL A 504 26.36 5.50 -17.25
C VAL A 504 25.48 4.75 -18.26
N LEU A 505 24.28 5.27 -18.52
CA LEU A 505 23.33 4.66 -19.46
C LEU A 505 23.90 4.59 -20.88
N LYS A 506 24.56 5.64 -21.37
CA LYS A 506 25.23 5.62 -22.70
C LYS A 506 26.27 4.50 -22.83
N VAL A 507 27.02 4.22 -21.75
CA VAL A 507 28.01 3.14 -21.74
C VAL A 507 27.29 1.78 -21.76
N PHE A 508 26.27 1.58 -20.93
CA PHE A 508 25.50 0.34 -20.93
C PHE A 508 24.77 0.10 -22.25
N GLU A 509 24.19 1.12 -22.88
CA GLU A 509 23.58 1.02 -24.20
C GLU A 509 24.60 0.61 -25.27
N LYS A 510 25.83 1.11 -25.21
CA LYS A 510 26.90 0.68 -26.12
C LYS A 510 27.25 -0.80 -25.90
N ILE A 511 27.40 -1.23 -24.64
CA ILE A 511 27.66 -2.63 -24.30
C ILE A 511 26.53 -3.52 -24.79
N GLN A 512 25.28 -3.11 -24.56
CA GLN A 512 24.06 -3.79 -24.99
C GLN A 512 24.03 -3.96 -26.50
N LYS A 513 24.17 -2.86 -27.25
CA LYS A 513 24.15 -2.84 -28.72
C LYS A 513 25.22 -3.75 -29.30
N ASP A 514 26.42 -3.77 -28.71
CA ASP A 514 27.49 -4.65 -29.17
C ASP A 514 27.21 -6.12 -28.88
N PHE A 515 26.69 -6.45 -27.69
CA PHE A 515 26.38 -7.83 -27.33
C PHE A 515 25.23 -8.39 -28.18
N ASN A 516 24.17 -7.59 -28.39
CA ASN A 516 22.95 -7.98 -29.09
C ASN A 516 23.13 -8.13 -30.62
N LYS A 517 24.32 -7.88 -31.16
CA LYS A 517 24.70 -8.30 -32.53
C LYS A 517 24.85 -9.83 -32.64
N GLY A 518 25.03 -10.52 -31.51
CA GLY A 518 25.07 -11.98 -31.43
C GLY A 518 23.69 -12.64 -31.44
N SER A 519 23.66 -13.95 -31.18
CA SER A 519 22.42 -14.76 -31.21
C SER A 519 21.64 -14.80 -29.88
N LYS A 520 22.22 -14.24 -28.81
CA LYS A 520 21.60 -14.09 -27.48
C LYS A 520 21.35 -12.61 -27.21
N HIS A 521 20.42 -12.33 -26.30
CA HIS A 521 20.06 -10.95 -25.95
C HIS A 521 20.28 -10.66 -24.47
N ILE A 522 20.71 -9.42 -24.21
CA ILE A 522 20.77 -8.80 -22.89
C ILE A 522 19.96 -7.50 -22.91
N SER A 523 19.13 -7.29 -21.88
CA SER A 523 18.39 -6.05 -21.67
C SER A 523 19.28 -4.99 -20.98
N LEU A 524 18.87 -3.73 -21.05
CA LEU A 524 19.53 -2.68 -20.29
C LEU A 524 19.24 -2.86 -18.79
N ALA A 525 18.04 -3.33 -18.46
CA ALA A 525 17.65 -3.68 -17.08
C ALA A 525 18.62 -4.69 -16.47
N ASP A 526 18.95 -5.76 -17.20
CA ASP A 526 19.92 -6.74 -16.75
C ASP A 526 21.34 -6.16 -16.68
N LEU A 527 21.77 -5.34 -17.64
CA LEU A 527 23.10 -4.71 -17.60
C LEU A 527 23.28 -3.77 -16.40
N ILE A 528 22.24 -3.04 -16.01
CA ILE A 528 22.26 -2.17 -14.83
C ILE A 528 22.51 -3.00 -13.56
N VAL A 529 21.70 -4.04 -13.33
CA VAL A 529 21.83 -4.92 -12.15
C VAL A 529 23.13 -5.72 -12.18
N LEU A 530 23.52 -6.23 -13.36
CA LEU A 530 24.77 -6.96 -13.56
C LEU A 530 25.99 -6.07 -13.30
N GLY A 531 25.93 -4.80 -13.70
CA GLY A 531 26.98 -3.82 -13.45
C GLY A 531 27.20 -3.55 -11.97
N GLY A 532 26.11 -3.35 -11.20
CA GLY A 532 26.19 -3.23 -9.74
C GLY A 532 26.75 -4.49 -9.08
N SER A 533 26.32 -5.67 -9.54
CA SER A 533 26.82 -6.96 -9.04
C SER A 533 28.33 -7.14 -9.30
N ALA A 534 28.80 -6.81 -10.50
CA ALA A 534 30.23 -6.83 -10.85
C ALA A 534 31.05 -5.85 -9.99
N ALA A 535 30.50 -4.66 -9.73
CA ALA A 535 31.14 -3.64 -8.92
C ALA A 535 31.31 -4.09 -7.46
N ILE A 536 30.33 -4.80 -6.90
CA ILE A 536 30.40 -5.37 -5.54
C ILE A 536 31.43 -6.50 -5.46
N GLU A 537 31.47 -7.39 -6.46
CA GLU A 537 32.51 -8.44 -6.53
C GLU A 537 33.92 -7.84 -6.56
N GLU A 538 34.13 -6.80 -7.36
CA GLU A 538 35.42 -6.10 -7.42
C GLU A 538 35.73 -5.33 -6.13
N ALA A 539 34.75 -4.66 -5.51
CA ALA A 539 34.92 -3.97 -4.23
C ALA A 539 35.28 -4.91 -3.08
N ALA A 540 34.65 -6.10 -3.03
CA ALA A 540 34.97 -7.14 -2.06
C ALA A 540 36.36 -7.74 -2.31
N LYS A 541 36.73 -7.94 -3.58
CA LYS A 541 38.07 -8.41 -3.96
C LYS A 541 39.15 -7.43 -3.52
N LYS A 542 38.93 -6.12 -3.70
CA LYS A 542 39.82 -5.07 -3.17
C LYS A 542 39.94 -5.10 -1.63
N ALA A 543 38.92 -5.60 -0.93
CA ALA A 543 38.93 -5.85 0.51
C ALA A 543 39.60 -7.18 0.91
N GLY A 544 40.16 -7.92 -0.05
CA GLY A 544 40.76 -9.24 0.16
C GLY A 544 39.75 -10.37 0.31
N GLN A 545 38.49 -10.17 -0.06
CA GLN A 545 37.43 -11.19 -0.01
C GLN A 545 37.02 -11.61 -1.41
N LYS A 546 37.05 -12.91 -1.69
CA LYS A 546 36.52 -13.46 -2.94
C LYS A 546 35.07 -13.87 -2.72
N VAL A 547 34.15 -13.19 -3.39
CA VAL A 547 32.71 -13.50 -3.36
C VAL A 547 32.16 -13.54 -4.78
N THR A 548 31.02 -14.20 -4.94
CA THR A 548 30.21 -14.16 -6.14
C THR A 548 28.87 -13.57 -5.74
N VAL A 549 28.41 -12.59 -6.51
CA VAL A 549 27.08 -12.00 -6.36
C VAL A 549 26.16 -12.75 -7.32
N PRO A 550 25.18 -13.54 -6.82
CA PRO A 550 24.15 -14.16 -7.62
C PRO A 550 23.50 -13.17 -8.58
N PHE A 551 23.19 -13.64 -9.78
CA PHE A 551 22.55 -12.83 -10.81
C PHE A 551 21.72 -13.72 -11.72
N GLU A 552 20.41 -13.50 -11.72
CA GLU A 552 19.47 -14.14 -12.63
C GLU A 552 19.12 -13.18 -13.79
N PRO A 553 19.39 -13.53 -15.06
CA PRO A 553 18.97 -12.74 -16.21
C PRO A 553 17.45 -12.87 -16.45
N GLY A 554 16.92 -12.05 -17.34
CA GLY A 554 15.53 -12.15 -17.81
C GLY A 554 14.72 -10.87 -17.65
N ARG A 555 15.27 -9.83 -17.02
CA ARG A 555 14.61 -8.51 -16.99
C ARG A 555 14.47 -7.97 -18.40
N THR A 556 13.49 -7.12 -18.61
CA THR A 556 13.15 -6.57 -19.92
C THR A 556 13.17 -5.04 -19.90
N ASP A 557 13.12 -4.43 -21.09
CA ASP A 557 13.26 -2.99 -21.27
C ASP A 557 11.87 -2.39 -21.63
N ALA A 558 11.15 -1.85 -20.64
CA ALA A 558 9.88 -1.15 -20.85
C ALA A 558 10.08 0.10 -21.71
N ASN A 559 9.03 0.58 -22.38
CA ASN A 559 9.09 1.84 -23.12
C ASN A 559 8.21 2.93 -22.47
N GLN A 560 8.31 4.17 -22.98
CA GLN A 560 7.57 5.30 -22.39
C GLN A 560 6.05 5.14 -22.49
N LYS A 561 5.51 4.47 -23.52
CA LYS A 561 4.06 4.20 -23.62
C LYS A 561 3.57 3.22 -22.56
N GLN A 562 4.49 2.41 -21.99
CA GLN A 562 4.25 1.50 -20.87
C GLN A 562 4.61 2.12 -19.51
N THR A 563 4.86 3.44 -19.46
CA THR A 563 5.32 4.15 -18.25
C THR A 563 4.57 5.46 -18.14
N ASP A 564 3.49 5.46 -17.35
CA ASP A 564 2.74 6.68 -17.05
C ASP A 564 3.54 7.62 -16.15
N VAL A 565 3.75 8.84 -16.60
CA VAL A 565 4.60 9.81 -15.89
C VAL A 565 4.01 10.16 -14.53
N ASN A 566 2.69 10.34 -14.46
CA ASN A 566 2.02 10.73 -13.23
C ASN A 566 2.02 9.58 -12.21
N SER A 567 1.72 8.34 -12.63
CA SER A 567 1.75 7.19 -11.73
C SER A 567 3.16 6.87 -11.22
N PHE A 568 4.22 7.17 -11.97
CA PHE A 568 5.60 6.95 -11.52
C PHE A 568 6.15 8.10 -10.66
N ALA A 569 5.58 9.31 -10.75
CA ALA A 569 6.03 10.45 -9.95
C ALA A 569 5.92 10.22 -8.43
N VAL A 570 4.92 9.45 -7.99
CA VAL A 570 4.75 9.07 -6.57
C VAL A 570 5.83 8.12 -6.04
N LEU A 571 6.63 7.51 -6.93
CA LEU A 571 7.76 6.66 -6.56
C LEU A 571 9.07 7.44 -6.39
N GLU A 572 9.08 8.74 -6.71
CA GLU A 572 10.26 9.60 -6.52
C GLU A 572 10.57 9.72 -5.02
N PRO A 573 11.70 9.19 -4.55
CA PRO A 573 12.05 9.31 -3.15
C PRO A 573 12.42 10.77 -2.87
N LYS A 574 11.63 11.41 -2.01
CA LYS A 574 11.92 12.77 -1.56
C LYS A 574 13.02 12.80 -0.49
N SER A 575 13.26 11.67 0.18
CA SER A 575 14.48 11.36 0.92
C SER A 575 14.89 9.91 0.63
N ASP A 576 16.20 9.65 0.62
CA ASP A 576 16.80 8.34 0.44
C ASP A 576 18.01 8.21 1.36
N GLY A 577 17.79 7.66 2.56
CA GLY A 577 18.85 7.44 3.55
C GLY A 577 19.92 6.45 3.08
N PHE A 578 19.64 5.59 2.10
CA PHE A 578 20.63 4.67 1.53
C PHE A 578 21.64 5.41 0.65
N ARG A 579 21.22 6.51 0.00
CA ARG A 579 22.09 7.41 -0.80
C ARG A 579 22.39 8.75 -0.11
N ASN A 580 22.07 8.87 1.17
CA ASN A 580 22.26 10.08 1.97
C ASN A 580 21.69 11.35 1.30
N PHE A 581 20.47 11.22 0.76
CA PHE A 581 19.71 12.30 0.15
C PHE A 581 18.55 12.71 1.06
N TYR A 582 18.49 13.98 1.41
CA TYR A 582 17.44 14.55 2.24
C TYR A 582 16.96 15.85 1.63
N ASN A 583 15.65 16.06 1.66
CA ASN A 583 15.02 17.29 1.21
C ASN A 583 14.38 17.96 2.43
N ASP A 584 14.88 19.14 2.80
CA ASP A 584 14.47 19.89 3.99
C ASP A 584 12.99 20.31 3.99
N ALA A 585 12.27 20.17 2.87
CA ALA A 585 10.82 20.29 2.85
C ALA A 585 10.12 19.24 3.73
N HIS A 586 10.78 18.11 4.03
CA HIS A 586 10.30 17.15 5.00
C HIS A 586 10.54 17.66 6.42
N LYS A 587 9.46 17.83 7.18
CA LYS A 587 9.54 18.10 8.62
C LYS A 587 9.84 16.83 9.44
N THR A 588 9.89 15.67 8.76
CA THR A 588 10.11 14.35 9.37
C THR A 588 11.60 14.03 9.38
N PRO A 589 12.20 13.70 10.54
CA PRO A 589 13.64 13.44 10.62
C PRO A 589 14.08 12.26 9.74
N ALA A 590 15.28 12.36 9.15
CA ALA A 590 15.73 11.45 8.09
C ALA A 590 15.74 9.96 8.47
N GLU A 591 15.94 9.62 9.75
CA GLU A 591 15.94 8.23 10.23
C GLU A 591 14.55 7.56 10.19
N TYR A 592 13.47 8.34 10.31
CA TYR A 592 12.11 7.82 10.16
C TYR A 592 11.83 7.49 8.68
N LEU A 593 12.27 8.37 7.77
CA LEU A 593 12.14 8.16 6.33
C LEU A 593 13.02 6.98 5.85
N LEU A 594 14.20 6.78 6.45
CA LEU A 594 15.03 5.61 6.19
C LEU A 594 14.32 4.31 6.58
N VAL A 595 13.75 4.24 7.78
CA VAL A 595 13.00 3.06 8.24
C VAL A 595 11.77 2.81 7.37
N ASP A 596 11.01 3.85 7.04
CA ASP A 596 9.88 3.74 6.13
C ASP A 596 10.30 3.19 4.76
N ARG A 597 11.38 3.73 4.18
CA ARG A 597 11.92 3.25 2.91
C ARG A 597 12.41 1.81 2.99
N ALA A 598 13.06 1.43 4.08
CA ALA A 598 13.49 0.05 4.30
C ALA A 598 12.30 -0.92 4.39
N ALA A 599 11.20 -0.50 5.01
CA ALA A 599 9.96 -1.28 5.06
C ALA A 599 9.35 -1.48 3.67
N LEU A 600 9.33 -0.43 2.83
CA LEU A 600 8.91 -0.55 1.44
C LEU A 600 9.79 -1.54 0.67
N LEU A 601 11.08 -1.63 0.98
CA LEU A 601 11.99 -2.62 0.38
C LEU A 601 11.94 -4.00 1.07
N THR A 602 10.99 -4.23 1.97
CA THR A 602 10.82 -5.49 2.73
C THR A 602 12.05 -5.90 3.54
N LEU A 603 12.87 -4.92 3.94
CA LEU A 603 14.12 -5.15 4.66
C LEU A 603 13.87 -5.34 6.15
N THR A 604 14.60 -6.27 6.74
CA THR A 604 14.74 -6.41 8.19
C THR A 604 15.70 -5.35 8.75
N PRO A 605 15.72 -5.10 10.08
CA PRO A 605 16.69 -4.18 10.66
C PRO A 605 18.16 -4.55 10.34
N PRO A 606 18.61 -5.83 10.41
CA PRO A 606 19.97 -6.20 10.02
C PRO A 606 20.31 -5.96 8.54
N GLU A 607 19.36 -6.22 7.64
CA GLU A 607 19.55 -5.98 6.20
C GLU A 607 19.65 -4.48 5.89
N MET A 608 18.77 -3.66 6.48
CA MET A 608 18.86 -2.20 6.36
C MET A 608 20.20 -1.69 6.88
N THR A 609 20.63 -2.13 8.07
CA THR A 609 21.91 -1.73 8.67
C THR A 609 23.08 -2.05 7.75
N VAL A 610 23.21 -3.31 7.29
CA VAL A 610 24.36 -3.73 6.48
C VAL A 610 24.39 -2.99 5.14
N LEU A 611 23.23 -2.77 4.51
CA LEU A 611 23.11 -2.01 3.27
C LEU A 611 23.57 -0.56 3.42
N VAL A 612 23.12 0.15 4.47
CA VAL A 612 23.59 1.53 4.70
C VAL A 612 25.10 1.56 4.86
N GLY A 613 25.68 0.73 5.73
CA GLY A 613 27.12 0.71 5.96
C GLY A 613 27.94 0.41 4.70
N GLY A 614 27.50 -0.56 3.88
CA GLY A 614 28.16 -0.90 2.62
C GLY A 614 28.02 0.18 1.55
N LEU A 615 26.82 0.75 1.37
CA LEU A 615 26.60 1.81 0.39
C LEU A 615 27.43 3.07 0.71
N ARG A 616 27.64 3.38 2.01
CA ARG A 616 28.55 4.45 2.42
C ARG A 616 29.99 4.20 1.98
N VAL A 617 30.56 3.03 2.28
CA VAL A 617 31.97 2.76 1.92
C VAL A 617 32.17 2.60 0.40
N LEU A 618 31.10 2.21 -0.33
CA LEU A 618 31.08 2.16 -1.79
C LEU A 618 30.90 3.55 -2.44
N GLY A 619 30.71 4.61 -1.65
CA GLY A 619 30.56 5.97 -2.17
C GLY A 619 29.25 6.20 -2.94
N ALA A 620 28.19 5.45 -2.61
CA ALA A 620 26.92 5.44 -3.35
C ALA A 620 25.98 6.61 -3.00
N ASN A 621 26.52 7.72 -2.49
CA ASN A 621 25.73 8.88 -2.11
C ASN A 621 25.31 9.70 -3.34
N THR A 622 24.12 10.30 -3.26
CA THR A 622 23.62 11.22 -4.29
C THR A 622 24.60 12.38 -4.49
N GLY A 623 24.87 12.71 -5.75
CA GLY A 623 25.81 13.77 -6.12
C GLY A 623 27.27 13.52 -5.71
N GLY A 624 27.63 12.32 -5.23
CA GLY A 624 28.97 12.02 -4.73
C GLY A 624 29.29 12.63 -3.37
N SER A 625 28.27 13.02 -2.60
CA SER A 625 28.40 13.58 -1.24
C SER A 625 29.27 12.68 -0.34
N LYS A 626 30.02 13.31 0.58
CA LYS A 626 30.90 12.60 1.54
C LYS A 626 30.25 12.38 2.91
N LEU A 627 28.98 12.75 3.09
CA LEU A 627 28.24 12.52 4.32
C LEU A 627 28.13 11.01 4.62
N GLY A 628 28.53 10.61 5.83
CA GLY A 628 28.49 9.22 6.27
C GLY A 628 29.52 8.31 5.62
N VAL A 629 30.39 8.81 4.74
CA VAL A 629 31.47 8.01 4.12
C VAL A 629 32.63 7.89 5.11
N LEU A 630 32.40 7.13 6.19
CA LEU A 630 33.35 6.95 7.30
C LEU A 630 34.41 5.91 6.92
N THR A 631 35.18 6.18 5.87
CA THR A 631 36.30 5.37 5.41
C THR A 631 37.32 6.24 4.69
N LYS A 632 38.60 5.87 4.75
CA LYS A 632 39.67 6.47 3.95
C LYS A 632 39.89 5.75 2.61
N LYS A 633 39.17 4.64 2.38
CA LYS A 633 39.34 3.74 1.24
C LYS A 633 38.01 3.47 0.56
N SER A 634 37.40 4.52 -0.01
CA SER A 634 36.15 4.39 -0.76
C SER A 634 36.29 3.41 -1.93
N GLU A 635 35.16 2.82 -2.34
CA GLU A 635 35.09 1.77 -3.37
C GLU A 635 35.77 0.44 -2.98
N ILE A 636 35.95 0.22 -1.68
CA ILE A 636 36.39 -1.05 -1.10
C ILE A 636 35.35 -1.49 -0.07
N LEU A 637 34.77 -2.68 -0.26
CA LEU A 637 33.67 -3.15 0.58
C LEU A 637 34.19 -3.68 1.93
N THR A 638 34.19 -2.80 2.94
CA THR A 638 34.69 -3.04 4.30
C THR A 638 33.64 -2.61 5.33
N ASN A 639 33.80 -3.08 6.56
CA ASN A 639 32.99 -2.67 7.70
C ASN A 639 33.44 -1.32 8.33
N ASP A 640 34.26 -0.53 7.62
CA ASP A 640 34.84 0.73 8.11
C ASP A 640 33.78 1.71 8.62
N PHE A 641 32.60 1.76 8.00
CA PHE A 641 31.49 2.61 8.44
C PHE A 641 31.18 2.39 9.93
N PHE A 642 30.97 1.13 10.34
CA PHE A 642 30.61 0.81 11.72
C PHE A 642 31.77 0.96 12.69
N VAL A 643 32.99 0.56 12.27
CA VAL A 643 34.20 0.70 13.09
C VAL A 643 34.42 2.18 13.44
N ASN A 644 34.32 3.07 12.46
CA ASN A 644 34.55 4.50 12.67
C ASN A 644 33.34 5.20 13.33
N LEU A 645 32.11 4.74 13.10
CA LEU A 645 30.93 5.28 13.78
C LEU A 645 30.99 5.06 15.30
N LEU A 646 31.49 3.90 15.73
CA LEU A 646 31.55 3.48 17.13
C LEU A 646 32.90 3.76 17.80
N ASP A 647 33.83 4.46 17.14
CA ASP A 647 35.13 4.83 17.71
C ASP A 647 34.93 5.87 18.84
N MET A 648 35.29 5.48 20.06
CA MET A 648 35.18 6.33 21.26
C MET A 648 36.16 7.51 21.27
N ASN A 649 37.14 7.56 20.37
CA ASN A 649 37.97 8.75 20.18
C ASN A 649 37.24 9.86 19.41
N ILE A 650 36.02 9.59 18.91
CA ILE A 650 35.22 10.54 18.15
C ILE A 650 34.06 11.05 19.00
N SER A 651 33.87 12.37 18.99
CA SER A 651 32.66 13.04 19.51
C SER A 651 31.84 13.61 18.35
N TRP A 652 30.52 13.47 18.43
CA TRP A 652 29.61 13.98 17.41
C TRP A 652 28.88 15.23 17.91
N ALA A 653 28.84 16.27 17.08
CA ALA A 653 28.10 17.50 17.36
C ALA A 653 27.27 17.91 16.14
N PRO A 654 26.05 18.45 16.33
CA PRO A 654 25.26 18.97 15.23
C PRO A 654 25.95 20.20 14.63
N LYS A 655 25.88 20.37 13.31
CA LYS A 655 26.45 21.55 12.64
C LYS A 655 25.61 22.81 12.83
N ASP A 656 24.33 22.65 13.10
CA ASP A 656 23.36 23.72 13.30
C ASP A 656 22.24 23.30 14.26
N LYS A 657 21.23 24.16 14.43
CA LYS A 657 20.09 23.92 15.32
C LYS A 657 19.08 22.90 14.78
N ASN A 658 19.04 22.68 13.47
CA ASN A 658 18.13 21.70 12.87
C ASN A 658 18.62 20.27 13.13
N ALA A 659 19.93 20.10 13.34
CA ALA A 659 20.54 18.81 13.72
C ALA A 659 20.21 17.68 12.72
N GLU A 660 20.27 18.01 11.43
CA GLU A 660 20.20 17.07 10.30
C GLU A 660 21.59 16.61 9.85
N GLU A 661 22.59 17.50 9.94
CA GLU A 661 24.00 17.20 9.71
C GLU A 661 24.85 17.33 10.98
N PHE A 662 25.86 16.47 11.09
CA PHE A 662 26.75 16.35 12.23
C PHE A 662 28.21 16.31 11.80
N ALA A 663 29.07 16.90 12.62
CA ALA A 663 30.51 16.82 12.51
C ALA A 663 31.07 15.88 13.59
N ALA A 664 31.97 14.98 13.18
CA ALA A 664 32.73 14.12 14.07
C ALA A 664 34.08 14.75 14.38
N HIS A 665 34.36 14.98 15.65
CA HIS A 665 35.60 15.58 16.13
C HIS A 665 36.47 14.53 16.83
N ASP A 666 37.74 14.44 16.43
CA ASP A 666 38.73 13.68 17.18
C ASP A 666 38.95 14.32 18.56
N HIS A 667 38.79 13.56 19.63
CA HIS A 667 38.86 14.06 21.02
C HIS A 667 40.20 14.71 21.36
N LYS A 668 41.32 14.21 20.79
CA LYS A 668 42.65 14.71 21.13
C LYS A 668 42.98 16.02 20.44
N SER A 669 42.63 16.14 19.16
CA SER A 669 42.99 17.28 18.32
C SER A 669 41.87 18.31 18.13
N GLY A 670 40.63 17.94 18.43
CA GLY A 670 39.43 18.73 18.15
C GLY A 670 39.07 18.86 16.67
N LYS A 671 39.88 18.27 15.77
CA LYS A 671 39.70 18.39 14.32
C LYS A 671 38.51 17.58 13.85
N VAL A 672 37.76 18.15 12.91
CA VAL A 672 36.70 17.42 12.20
C VAL A 672 37.34 16.34 11.34
N VAL A 673 36.97 15.09 11.60
CA VAL A 673 37.45 13.91 10.87
C VAL A 673 36.39 13.35 9.92
N TRP A 674 35.10 13.50 10.26
CA TRP A 674 33.99 13.05 9.41
C TRP A 674 32.80 14.00 9.47
N ASN A 675 31.91 13.87 8.49
CA ASN A 675 30.59 14.47 8.50
C ASN A 675 29.56 13.38 8.23
N ALA A 676 28.38 13.49 8.83
CA ALA A 676 27.32 12.49 8.73
C ALA A 676 25.94 13.13 8.89
N THR A 677 24.88 12.39 8.59
CA THR A 677 23.49 12.80 8.80
C THR A 677 22.82 11.96 9.88
N ARG A 678 21.57 12.29 10.21
CA ARG A 678 20.74 11.44 11.09
C ARG A 678 20.61 10.01 10.58
N ALA A 679 20.51 9.82 9.26
CA ALA A 679 20.44 8.50 8.63
C ALA A 679 21.71 7.66 8.86
N ASP A 680 22.84 8.29 9.20
CA ASP A 680 24.07 7.61 9.58
C ASP A 680 24.14 7.38 11.10
N LEU A 681 23.89 8.43 11.89
CA LEU A 681 24.10 8.40 13.34
C LEU A 681 23.04 7.59 14.09
N VAL A 682 21.88 7.33 13.48
CA VAL A 682 20.84 6.48 14.08
C VAL A 682 21.39 5.10 14.46
N PHE A 683 22.33 4.56 13.68
CA PHE A 683 22.99 3.27 13.95
C PHE A 683 23.97 3.31 15.11
N GLY A 684 24.36 4.49 15.60
CA GLY A 684 25.13 4.67 16.84
C GLY A 684 24.28 5.04 18.06
N SER A 685 23.00 5.39 17.84
CA SER A 685 22.11 6.00 18.84
C SER A 685 20.94 5.10 19.26
N ASN A 686 20.15 4.59 18.30
CA ASN A 686 19.03 3.70 18.62
C ASN A 686 19.57 2.39 19.18
N SER A 687 19.09 1.95 20.35
CA SER A 687 19.67 0.81 21.07
C SER A 687 19.65 -0.51 20.29
N GLN A 688 18.61 -0.77 19.49
CA GLN A 688 18.51 -1.97 18.67
C GLN A 688 19.42 -1.89 17.44
N LEU A 689 19.42 -0.76 16.72
CA LEU A 689 20.29 -0.58 15.56
C LEU A 689 21.77 -0.53 15.94
N ARG A 690 22.09 0.03 17.10
CA ARG A 690 23.43 0.03 17.68
C ARG A 690 23.93 -1.38 17.99
N ALA A 691 23.10 -2.22 18.59
CA ALA A 691 23.48 -3.61 18.84
C ALA A 691 23.82 -4.37 17.54
N ILE A 692 23.10 -4.07 16.45
CA ILE A 692 23.43 -4.63 15.11
C ILE A 692 24.73 -4.02 14.57
N ALA A 693 24.94 -2.71 14.72
CA ALA A 693 26.18 -2.04 14.31
C ALA A 693 27.41 -2.59 15.04
N GLU A 694 27.29 -2.94 16.32
CA GLU A 694 28.35 -3.54 17.14
C GLU A 694 28.78 -4.92 16.58
N VAL A 695 27.84 -5.72 16.08
CA VAL A 695 28.16 -6.97 15.37
C VAL A 695 29.03 -6.68 14.14
N TYR A 696 28.66 -5.71 13.31
CA TYR A 696 29.44 -5.41 12.10
C TYR A 696 30.73 -4.63 12.37
N ALA A 697 30.85 -3.91 13.49
CA ALA A 697 32.08 -3.24 13.91
C ALA A 697 33.11 -4.21 14.52
N SER A 698 32.69 -5.41 14.91
CA SER A 698 33.55 -6.39 15.56
C SER A 698 34.70 -6.86 14.64
N SER A 699 35.86 -7.14 15.25
CA SER A 699 37.10 -7.42 14.52
C SER A 699 37.06 -8.67 13.62
N ASP A 700 36.19 -9.63 13.96
CA ASP A 700 35.93 -10.88 13.25
C ASP A 700 34.81 -10.77 12.20
N ALA A 701 34.12 -9.62 12.12
CA ALA A 701 32.94 -9.45 11.29
C ALA A 701 33.23 -9.14 9.82
N LYS A 702 34.49 -8.93 9.41
CA LYS A 702 34.83 -8.52 8.02
C LYS A 702 34.24 -9.45 6.96
N LYS A 703 34.32 -10.77 7.15
CA LYS A 703 33.75 -11.76 6.23
C LYS A 703 32.22 -11.78 6.27
N LYS A 704 31.66 -11.71 7.49
CA LYS A 704 30.22 -11.68 7.74
C LYS A 704 29.56 -10.46 7.09
N PHE A 705 30.14 -9.28 7.28
CA PHE A 705 29.69 -8.02 6.70
C PHE A 705 29.59 -8.11 5.16
N VAL A 706 30.64 -8.59 4.49
CA VAL A 706 30.62 -8.74 3.03
C VAL A 706 29.54 -9.72 2.58
N LYS A 707 29.41 -10.87 3.25
CA LYS A 707 28.38 -11.87 2.92
C LYS A 707 26.98 -11.30 3.10
N ASP A 708 26.69 -10.73 4.26
CA ASP A 708 25.36 -10.21 4.59
C ASP A 708 25.00 -8.99 3.71
N PHE A 709 25.99 -8.16 3.33
CA PHE A 709 25.79 -7.10 2.36
C PHE A 709 25.41 -7.65 0.98
N VAL A 710 26.09 -8.70 0.51
CA VAL A 710 25.78 -9.35 -0.77
C VAL A 710 24.38 -9.96 -0.73
N ASP A 711 24.01 -10.67 0.34
CA ASP A 711 22.68 -11.27 0.48
C ASP A 711 21.58 -10.20 0.46
N ALA A 712 21.76 -9.11 1.21
CA ALA A 712 20.80 -8.00 1.24
C ALA A 712 20.74 -7.23 -0.10
N TRP A 713 21.88 -7.08 -0.78
CA TRP A 713 21.93 -6.48 -2.12
C TRP A 713 21.14 -7.30 -3.14
N VAL A 714 21.39 -8.62 -3.20
CA VAL A 714 20.70 -9.54 -4.11
C VAL A 714 19.20 -9.49 -3.86
N LYS A 715 18.77 -9.55 -2.59
CA LYS A 715 17.37 -9.40 -2.21
C LYS A 715 16.75 -8.15 -2.87
N VAL A 716 17.34 -6.97 -2.68
CA VAL A 716 16.80 -5.72 -3.26
C VAL A 716 16.77 -5.74 -4.79
N MET A 717 17.80 -6.29 -5.43
CA MET A 717 17.86 -6.39 -6.90
C MET A 717 16.80 -7.33 -7.48
N GLU A 718 16.23 -8.22 -6.67
CA GLU A 718 15.29 -9.27 -7.10
C GLU A 718 13.85 -9.08 -6.61
N LEU A 719 13.57 -8.00 -5.86
CA LEU A 719 12.24 -7.74 -5.30
C LEU A 719 11.09 -7.70 -6.34
N ASP A 720 11.39 -7.35 -7.60
CA ASP A 720 10.42 -7.28 -8.70
C ASP A 720 10.48 -8.47 -9.67
N ARG A 721 11.25 -9.52 -9.35
CA ARG A 721 11.43 -10.73 -10.17
C ARG A 721 10.35 -11.77 -9.94
N PHE A 722 9.09 -11.34 -10.06
CA PHE A 722 7.92 -12.23 -9.96
C PHE A 722 7.85 -13.28 -11.07
N ASP A 723 8.69 -13.18 -12.10
CA ASP A 723 8.85 -14.17 -13.16
C ASP A 723 9.67 -15.41 -12.73
N LEU A 724 10.36 -15.34 -11.59
CA LEU A 724 11.23 -16.41 -11.08
C LEU A 724 10.65 -17.23 -9.93
N VAL A 725 9.57 -16.75 -9.30
CA VAL A 725 9.01 -17.27 -8.05
C VAL A 725 7.81 -18.16 -8.33
#